data_AF-A0A662ZMP2-F1
#
_entry.id   AF-A0A662ZMP2-F1
#
_cell.length_a   1.000
_cell.length_b   1.000
_cell.length_c   1.000
_cell.angle_alpha   90.00
_cell.angle_beta   90.00
_cell.angle_gamma   90.00
#
_symmetry.space_group_name_H-M   'P 1'
#
loop_
_entity.id
_entity.type
_entity.pdbx_description
1 polymer ?
#
loop_
_entity_poly.entity_id
_entity_poly.type
_entity_poly.pdbx_seq_one_letter_code
_entity_poly.pdbx_strand_id
1 'polypeptide(L)'
;MQTDLKLNECIYDNTDVKILVKNNISYTPKVSIIIPVYNVETYLNKCMDSVINQTLKEIEIICVDDGSTDSSLKILKKYAKSDNRITLIAPKHIGTGRCRNIALRLVKGEYVGFVDPDDWIEDEYFEKLYSFTDGEPDIVFQTARREIYPDENREVVIDTPKSNNDIIFRFNIINYSGHLWSKLFKRSFIELHNFKNSFTKRAQDLLLTFPAILLAKEIRCINHAKYFYRKGHKSACTVEYTPRDAEELISLYSQIENKVSEFNENMLALVKYKKNQTLKKTYSTSSETVKNILRKNVKSLYEIDFDISSNEERLVTIKNPAPNSIDMLWWGDYWLGLDLAQGLKEKGMFVKIDYFDLDKPISNSYINIVIRGMNRNLPVDSHKLNIMYLISHPDDVSLKEVEQYNIVIVASKKKCKYFRDQGIKAYYLPQFTNPKRFYNEKDSAFKTHILFVGNAYNGIRPAVEYATKNHLPISIFGKYWSKYISDKKYIKGEYIDNNDLHKYYSNAEIVLNDTNDNMKREGFVSNRIHDVTACKAFVISDYLPEIEEMYGDAIPMYRNEKEFCQIVEYYLNHPEERRQKAEQAYKITLKYYTNIIFSKNLKKIISEYVLLKRPLSILSDYILLPYNLYRFKNLKKLISPKIIEQLTQASYEKEEERARKEKQDALNKIRRLLIPVRIDVKNQGEQGNNLVVTAEGKISTPDYFAKDGSPGYVIEYNKLVNKIKLKVIRNGELIINFKSQDKRYQGEKYPFWIDYKSIKINGTDILQSPVSVWHDKPYRYRMSVINTQELTIEIENNYYAYSAELLLDILEKFGKEELQKIDLLQFQYICEMCKKSKQ
;
A
#
# COMPACT_ATOMS: atom_id res chain seq x y z
N MET A 1 45.14 24.75 23.65
CA MET A 1 44.98 23.88 22.46
C MET A 1 43.51 23.64 22.25
N GLN A 2 42.95 24.15 21.15
CA GLN A 2 41.62 23.82 20.66
C GLN A 2 41.56 22.31 20.41
N THR A 3 40.79 21.58 21.19
CA THR A 3 40.47 20.19 20.88
C THR A 3 39.21 20.18 20.05
N ASP A 4 39.39 20.09 18.74
CA ASP A 4 38.37 19.63 17.80
C ASP A 4 37.89 18.24 18.26
N LEU A 5 36.72 18.19 18.88
CA LEU A 5 35.99 16.94 19.05
C LEU A 5 35.53 16.51 17.65
N LYS A 6 36.30 15.63 17.02
CA LYS A 6 35.79 14.79 15.92
C LYS A 6 34.63 13.97 16.50
N LEU A 7 33.42 14.45 16.29
CA LEU A 7 32.19 13.68 16.41
C LEU A 7 32.30 12.50 15.46
N ASN A 8 32.56 11.31 16.01
CA ASN A 8 32.45 10.07 15.28
C ASN A 8 31.03 9.98 14.70
N GLU A 9 30.99 9.70 13.39
CA GLU A 9 29.85 9.40 12.52
C GLU A 9 28.49 9.26 13.23
N CYS A 10 27.75 10.38 13.35
CA CYS A 10 26.35 10.39 13.77
C CYS A 10 25.50 11.13 12.72
N ILE A 11 24.47 10.43 12.24
CA ILE A 11 23.70 10.62 10.99
C ILE A 11 22.69 11.80 11.07
N TYR A 12 22.96 12.80 11.91
CA TYR A 12 22.17 14.01 12.02
C TYR A 12 22.91 15.14 11.29
N ASP A 13 22.26 15.73 10.29
CA ASP A 13 22.68 16.88 9.45
C ASP A 13 24.03 17.52 9.84
N ASN A 14 24.97 17.58 8.86
CA ASN A 14 26.32 18.16 8.97
C ASN A 14 26.33 19.69 9.19
N THR A 15 25.34 20.21 9.90
CA THR A 15 25.33 21.59 10.35
C THR A 15 26.29 21.71 11.53
N ASP A 16 27.46 22.30 11.30
CA ASP A 16 28.36 22.72 12.38
C ASP A 16 27.65 23.79 13.22
N VAL A 17 27.11 23.39 14.38
CA VAL A 17 26.39 24.32 15.27
C VAL A 17 27.31 24.77 16.39
N LYS A 18 27.55 26.09 16.46
CA LYS A 18 28.34 26.71 17.52
C LYS A 18 27.56 26.74 18.84
N ILE A 19 28.08 26.05 19.86
CA ILE A 19 27.60 26.18 21.25
C ILE A 19 28.02 27.55 21.78
N LEU A 20 27.06 28.36 22.23
CA LEU A 20 27.33 29.69 22.78
C LEU A 20 27.69 29.64 24.27
N VAL A 21 26.98 28.80 25.02
CA VAL A 21 27.26 28.51 26.42
C VAL A 21 27.18 27.01 26.60
N LYS A 22 28.20 26.41 27.20
CA LYS A 22 28.21 25.00 27.55
C LYS A 22 27.93 24.88 29.05
N ASN A 23 27.06 23.95 29.43
CA ASN A 23 26.84 23.67 30.85
C ASN A 23 28.13 23.25 31.56
N ASN A 24 28.18 23.51 32.87
CA ASN A 24 29.30 23.16 33.74
C ASN A 24 28.78 22.41 34.97
N ILE A 25 28.21 21.22 34.71
CA ILE A 25 27.70 20.29 35.72
C ILE A 25 28.75 19.22 36.03
N SER A 26 28.83 18.81 37.30
CA SER A 26 29.80 17.81 37.79
C SER A 26 29.20 16.40 37.95
N TYR A 27 27.92 16.22 37.62
CA TYR A 27 27.17 14.97 37.78
C TYR A 27 26.64 14.48 36.43
N THR A 28 26.28 13.19 36.36
CA THR A 28 25.51 12.63 35.24
C THR A 28 24.04 13.01 35.42
N PRO A 29 23.41 13.71 34.46
CA PRO A 29 22.00 14.06 34.59
C PRO A 29 21.11 12.83 34.62
N LYS A 30 20.05 12.89 35.43
CA LYS A 30 18.90 11.98 35.38
C LYS A 30 17.98 12.33 34.20
N VAL A 31 17.73 13.63 34.01
CA VAL A 31 16.87 14.14 32.93
C VAL A 31 17.58 15.25 32.15
N SER A 32 17.60 15.13 30.82
CA SER A 32 17.93 16.23 29.90
C SER A 32 16.64 16.91 29.42
N ILE A 33 16.53 18.21 29.66
CA ILE A 33 15.35 19.00 29.28
C ILE A 33 15.68 19.81 28.03
N ILE A 34 14.93 19.59 26.94
CA ILE A 34 15.10 20.29 25.68
C ILE A 34 14.06 21.41 25.54
N ILE A 35 14.52 22.62 25.26
CA ILE A 35 13.68 23.82 25.09
C ILE A 35 14.05 24.53 23.77
N PRO A 36 13.29 24.32 22.67
CA PRO A 36 13.48 25.07 21.43
C PRO A 36 12.80 26.45 21.54
N VAL A 37 13.51 27.52 21.22
CA VAL A 37 13.06 28.91 21.45
C VAL A 37 13.05 29.67 20.13
N TYR A 38 11.93 30.31 19.80
CA TYR A 38 11.83 31.21 18.64
C TYR A 38 10.79 32.30 18.89
N ASN A 39 11.23 33.55 19.02
CA ASN A 39 10.36 34.72 19.14
C ASN A 39 9.24 34.60 20.21
N VAL A 40 9.63 34.34 21.46
CA VAL A 40 8.73 34.08 22.60
C VAL A 40 9.10 34.92 23.84
N GLU A 41 9.67 36.11 23.65
CA GLU A 41 10.17 36.97 24.75
C GLU A 41 9.12 37.21 25.86
N THR A 42 7.85 37.30 25.48
CA THR A 42 6.71 37.52 26.39
C THR A 42 6.50 36.38 27.40
N TYR A 43 6.78 35.14 26.99
CA TYR A 43 6.44 33.94 27.78
C TYR A 43 7.66 33.29 28.41
N LEU A 44 8.83 33.48 27.81
CA LEU A 44 10.04 32.72 28.09
C LEU A 44 10.53 32.82 29.54
N ASN A 45 10.40 33.98 30.21
CA ASN A 45 10.81 34.09 31.61
C ASN A 45 10.03 33.11 32.51
N LYS A 46 8.71 33.02 32.34
CA LYS A 46 7.87 32.10 33.13
C LYS A 46 8.24 30.63 32.88
N CYS A 47 8.48 30.27 31.62
CA CYS A 47 8.97 28.94 31.27
C CYS A 47 10.30 28.66 31.97
N MET A 48 11.30 29.54 31.80
CA MET A 48 12.63 29.34 32.35
C MET A 48 12.63 29.29 33.87
N ASP A 49 11.88 30.18 34.55
CA ASP A 49 11.72 30.17 36.01
C ASP A 49 11.17 28.82 36.49
N SER A 50 10.17 28.26 35.80
CA SER A 50 9.60 26.95 36.18
C SER A 50 10.58 25.78 35.98
N VAL A 51 11.49 25.87 35.00
CA VAL A 51 12.47 24.82 34.71
C VAL A 51 13.68 24.89 35.65
N ILE A 52 14.20 26.08 35.94
CA ILE A 52 15.35 26.20 36.85
C ILE A 52 14.98 25.89 38.30
N ASN A 53 13.72 26.12 38.69
CA ASN A 53 13.24 25.88 40.05
C ASN A 53 12.85 24.42 40.34
N GLN A 54 13.01 23.51 39.37
CA GLN A 54 12.68 22.10 39.56
C GLN A 54 13.33 21.50 40.81
N THR A 55 12.59 20.70 41.56
CA THR A 55 13.04 20.02 42.79
C THR A 55 14.09 18.95 42.48
N LEU A 56 13.94 18.22 41.36
CA LEU A 56 14.96 17.33 40.83
C LEU A 56 16.19 18.14 40.40
N LYS A 57 17.31 18.00 41.13
CA LYS A 57 18.51 18.81 40.90
C LYS A 57 19.44 18.22 39.85
N GLU A 58 19.48 16.90 39.69
CA GLU A 58 20.29 16.21 38.68
C GLU A 58 19.72 16.34 37.26
N ILE A 59 19.44 17.56 36.82
CA ILE A 59 18.96 17.88 35.47
C ILE A 59 20.03 18.63 34.67
N GLU A 60 19.93 18.55 33.36
CA GLU A 60 20.57 19.52 32.45
C GLU A 60 19.51 20.15 31.55
N ILE A 61 19.76 21.40 31.14
CA ILE A 61 18.81 22.19 30.35
C ILE A 61 19.49 22.57 29.04
N ILE A 62 18.90 22.20 27.91
CA ILE A 62 19.44 22.48 26.58
C ILE A 62 18.47 23.42 25.86
N CYS A 63 18.85 24.69 25.80
CA CYS A 63 18.10 25.74 25.11
C CYS A 63 18.67 25.92 23.69
N VAL A 64 17.80 25.88 22.69
CA VAL A 64 18.18 26.12 21.29
C VAL A 64 17.37 27.30 20.75
N ASP A 65 18.02 28.46 20.64
CA ASP A 65 17.45 29.66 20.01
C ASP A 65 17.49 29.53 18.49
N ASP A 66 16.33 29.43 17.86
CA ASP A 66 16.14 29.21 16.43
C ASP A 66 16.29 30.51 15.62
N GLY A 67 17.30 31.31 15.93
CA GLY A 67 17.55 32.61 15.29
C GLY A 67 16.48 33.64 15.61
N SER A 68 16.12 33.80 16.89
CA SER A 68 15.11 34.78 17.31
C SER A 68 15.52 36.21 16.95
N THR A 69 14.54 37.02 16.57
CA THR A 69 14.68 38.44 16.23
C THR A 69 14.20 39.37 17.35
N ASP A 70 13.57 38.82 18.39
CA ASP A 70 13.14 39.53 19.59
C ASP A 70 14.17 39.38 20.73
N SER A 71 13.78 39.68 21.98
CA SER A 71 14.66 39.58 23.14
C SER A 71 14.89 38.15 23.65
N SER A 72 14.35 37.11 23.02
CA SER A 72 14.42 35.72 23.51
C SER A 72 15.87 35.26 23.76
N LEU A 73 16.77 35.47 22.80
CA LEU A 73 18.19 35.11 22.96
C LEU A 73 18.86 35.87 24.11
N LYS A 74 18.49 37.14 24.32
CA LYS A 74 19.01 37.96 25.43
C LYS A 74 18.54 37.40 26.77
N ILE A 75 17.28 36.97 26.86
CA ILE A 75 16.71 36.32 28.05
C ILE A 75 17.47 35.01 28.33
N LEU A 76 17.65 34.13 27.33
CA LEU A 76 18.40 32.88 27.51
C LEU A 76 19.84 33.11 27.99
N LYS A 77 20.54 34.12 27.46
CA LYS A 77 21.89 34.49 27.92
C LYS A 77 21.91 34.94 29.38
N LYS A 78 20.84 35.57 29.88
CA LYS A 78 20.73 35.95 31.30
C LYS A 78 20.59 34.71 32.20
N TYR A 79 19.72 33.77 31.83
CA TYR A 79 19.57 32.51 32.56
C TYR A 79 20.84 31.66 32.52
N ALA A 80 21.46 31.50 31.34
CA ALA A 80 22.70 30.72 31.19
C ALA A 80 23.90 31.29 31.96
N LYS A 81 23.88 32.59 32.33
CA LYS A 81 24.87 33.20 33.23
C LYS A 81 24.62 32.90 34.71
N SER A 82 23.37 32.65 35.09
CA SER A 82 22.95 32.47 36.49
C SER A 82 22.76 31.00 36.88
N ASP A 83 22.58 30.10 35.91
CA ASP A 83 22.42 28.67 36.13
C ASP A 83 23.41 27.86 35.28
N ASN A 84 24.31 27.14 35.95
CA ASN A 84 25.37 26.36 35.30
C ASN A 84 24.87 25.09 34.59
N ARG A 85 23.60 24.72 34.77
CA ARG A 85 22.98 23.54 34.13
C ARG A 85 22.58 23.79 32.68
N ILE A 86 22.58 25.06 32.24
CA ILE A 86 22.10 25.47 30.92
C ILE A 86 23.21 25.36 29.86
N THR A 87 22.91 24.64 28.78
CA THR A 87 23.62 24.72 27.50
C THR A 87 22.78 25.55 26.53
N LEU A 88 23.39 26.58 25.92
CA LEU A 88 22.74 27.48 24.97
C LEU A 88 23.36 27.35 23.57
N ILE A 89 22.50 27.16 22.58
CA ILE A 89 22.85 27.02 21.17
C ILE A 89 21.99 28.02 20.39
N ALA A 90 22.56 28.69 19.40
CA ALA A 90 21.82 29.66 18.58
C ALA A 90 22.22 29.55 17.09
N PRO A 91 21.70 28.56 16.35
CA PRO A 91 21.84 28.53 14.90
C PRO A 91 21.10 29.70 14.24
N LYS A 92 21.36 29.91 12.94
CA LYS A 92 20.44 30.67 12.09
C LYS A 92 19.10 29.94 12.04
N HIS A 93 17.98 30.65 11.84
CA HIS A 93 16.64 30.05 11.78
C HIS A 93 16.57 28.80 10.88
N ILE A 94 16.30 27.65 11.49
CA ILE A 94 16.26 26.30 10.92
C ILE A 94 14.97 25.54 11.26
N GLY A 95 14.14 26.05 12.16
CA GLY A 95 12.87 25.46 12.56
C GLY A 95 12.97 24.56 13.80
N THR A 96 11.91 24.55 14.60
CA THR A 96 11.78 23.86 15.90
C THR A 96 12.20 22.39 15.86
N GLY A 97 11.81 21.63 14.83
CA GLY A 97 12.15 20.21 14.71
C GLY A 97 13.66 19.97 14.58
N ARG A 98 14.36 20.83 13.82
CA ARG A 98 15.83 20.76 13.70
C ARG A 98 16.51 21.19 15.00
N CYS A 99 15.99 22.21 15.68
CA CYS A 99 16.48 22.62 16.99
C CYS A 99 16.41 21.47 18.01
N ARG A 100 15.29 20.76 18.07
CA ARG A 100 15.16 19.57 18.94
C ARG A 100 16.14 18.46 18.55
N ASN A 101 16.37 18.21 17.26
CA ASN A 101 17.33 17.21 16.82
C ASN A 101 18.78 17.58 17.13
N ILE A 102 19.15 18.86 17.05
CA ILE A 102 20.47 19.33 17.51
C ILE A 102 20.63 19.09 19.02
N ALA A 103 19.61 19.43 19.80
CA ALA A 103 19.63 19.19 21.25
C ALA A 103 19.73 17.69 21.59
N LEU A 104 19.01 16.83 20.88
CA LEU A 104 19.07 15.37 21.03
C LEU A 104 20.46 14.78 20.82
N ARG A 105 21.37 15.44 20.09
CA ARG A 105 22.76 14.99 19.95
C ARG A 105 23.63 15.28 21.17
N LEU A 106 23.14 16.14 22.06
CA LEU A 106 23.90 16.69 23.19
C LEU A 106 23.37 16.22 24.55
N VAL A 107 22.21 15.54 24.57
CA VAL A 107 21.63 14.99 25.80
C VAL A 107 22.56 13.96 26.42
N LYS A 108 22.72 14.05 27.74
CA LYS A 108 23.51 13.15 28.59
C LYS A 108 22.66 12.45 29.63
N GLY A 109 21.42 12.90 29.80
CA GLY A 109 20.46 12.38 30.76
C GLY A 109 20.04 10.95 30.46
N GLU A 110 19.74 10.20 31.51
CA GLU A 110 19.14 8.87 31.39
C GLU A 110 17.81 8.93 30.62
N TYR A 111 17.01 9.95 30.93
CA TYR A 111 15.76 10.26 30.26
C TYR A 111 15.81 11.65 29.59
N VAL A 112 15.02 11.82 28.53
CA VAL A 112 14.88 13.06 27.78
C VAL A 112 13.45 13.58 27.91
N GLY A 113 13.32 14.84 28.34
CA GLY A 113 12.06 15.57 28.42
C GLY A 113 12.07 16.80 27.52
N PHE A 114 10.88 17.27 27.15
CA PHE A 114 10.70 18.47 26.31
C PHE A 114 9.80 19.46 27.02
N VAL A 115 10.10 20.75 26.91
CA VAL A 115 9.23 21.84 27.38
C VAL A 115 9.12 22.87 26.27
N ASP A 116 7.88 23.23 25.92
CA ASP A 116 7.64 24.30 24.95
C ASP A 116 7.77 25.67 25.65
N PRO A 117 8.41 26.67 25.01
CA PRO A 117 8.87 27.88 25.70
C PRO A 117 7.76 28.89 26.02
N ASP A 118 6.54 28.66 25.55
CA ASP A 118 5.33 29.42 25.85
C ASP A 118 4.51 28.86 27.03
N ASP A 119 4.90 27.68 27.52
CA ASP A 119 4.29 26.94 28.62
C ASP A 119 5.09 27.07 29.94
N TRP A 120 4.62 26.39 30.99
CA TRP A 120 5.39 26.21 32.24
C TRP A 120 4.98 24.91 32.94
N ILE A 121 5.79 24.50 33.91
CA ILE A 121 5.60 23.27 34.70
C ILE A 121 5.53 23.57 36.20
N GLU A 122 4.98 22.65 37.00
CA GLU A 122 5.10 22.75 38.47
C GLU A 122 6.51 22.37 38.95
N ASP A 123 6.91 22.83 40.13
CA ASP A 123 8.29 22.65 40.65
C ASP A 123 8.71 21.18 40.80
N GLU A 124 7.75 20.28 41.05
CA GLU A 124 7.99 18.83 41.23
C GLU A 124 7.81 18.02 39.94
N TYR A 125 7.60 18.67 38.78
CA TYR A 125 7.17 18.00 37.55
C TYR A 125 8.13 16.88 37.11
N PHE A 126 9.42 17.20 36.96
CA PHE A 126 10.41 16.19 36.54
C PHE A 126 10.78 15.21 37.64
N GLU A 127 10.70 15.60 38.91
CA GLU A 127 10.87 14.67 40.04
C GLU A 127 9.80 13.58 40.02
N LYS A 128 8.53 13.98 39.87
CA LYS A 128 7.39 13.05 39.76
C LYS A 128 7.49 12.15 38.54
N LEU A 129 7.90 12.68 37.39
CA LEU A 129 8.08 11.84 36.19
C LEU A 129 9.23 10.85 36.37
N TYR A 130 10.35 11.31 36.94
CA TYR A 130 11.52 10.46 37.17
C TYR A 130 11.24 9.37 38.22
N SER A 131 10.41 9.63 39.24
CA SER A 131 10.05 8.60 40.23
C SER A 131 9.28 7.42 39.64
N PHE A 132 8.82 7.50 38.38
CA PHE A 132 8.15 6.41 37.67
C PHE A 132 9.09 5.64 36.72
N THR A 133 10.39 5.90 36.75
CA THR A 133 11.37 5.21 35.88
C THR A 133 11.94 3.92 36.46
N ASP A 134 11.53 3.48 37.66
CA ASP A 134 12.04 2.25 38.31
C ASP A 134 11.83 0.98 37.48
N GLY A 135 12.85 0.27 37.03
CA GLY A 135 12.67 -0.84 36.08
C GLY A 135 12.62 -0.38 34.61
N GLU A 136 13.02 0.87 34.38
CA GLU A 136 13.45 1.46 33.13
C GLU A 136 12.47 1.40 31.95
N PRO A 137 11.21 1.89 32.12
CA PRO A 137 10.26 1.96 31.02
C PRO A 137 10.80 2.82 29.88
N ASP A 138 10.44 2.48 28.64
CA ASP A 138 10.85 3.24 27.45
C ASP A 138 10.26 4.64 27.45
N ILE A 139 9.02 4.78 27.97
CA ILE A 139 8.29 6.04 28.06
C ILE A 139 7.59 6.16 29.42
N VAL A 140 7.76 7.30 30.08
CA VAL A 140 6.85 7.76 31.15
C VAL A 140 5.96 8.86 30.58
N PHE A 141 4.65 8.67 30.67
CA PHE A 141 3.63 9.53 30.10
C PHE A 141 2.77 10.18 31.20
N GLN A 142 2.77 11.50 31.22
CA GLN A 142 1.85 12.31 32.01
C GLN A 142 0.47 12.32 31.35
N THR A 143 -0.53 11.68 31.96
CA THR A 143 -1.86 11.51 31.37
C THR A 143 -2.75 12.75 31.49
N ALA A 144 -2.49 13.62 32.46
CA ALA A 144 -3.38 14.72 32.82
C ALA A 144 -2.75 16.09 32.52
N ARG A 145 -3.17 16.79 31.47
CA ARG A 145 -2.70 18.15 31.15
C ARG A 145 -3.65 19.23 31.63
N ARG A 146 -3.10 20.40 31.98
CA ARG A 146 -3.85 21.60 32.34
C ARG A 146 -3.78 22.61 31.21
N GLU A 147 -4.89 22.84 30.53
CA GLU A 147 -4.99 23.89 29.51
C GLU A 147 -5.38 25.21 30.19
N ILE A 148 -4.55 26.23 30.05
CA ILE A 148 -4.74 27.54 30.65
C ILE A 148 -5.11 28.54 29.57
N TYR A 149 -6.24 29.23 29.72
CA TYR A 149 -6.75 30.29 28.86
C TYR A 149 -6.62 31.62 29.59
N PRO A 150 -5.49 32.35 29.45
CA PRO A 150 -5.23 33.55 30.24
C PRO A 150 -6.29 34.63 30.00
N ASP A 151 -6.73 34.81 28.76
CA ASP A 151 -7.70 35.83 28.37
C ASP A 151 -9.11 35.55 28.91
N GLU A 152 -9.42 34.30 29.21
CA GLU A 152 -10.71 33.85 29.74
C GLU A 152 -10.66 33.58 31.26
N ASN A 153 -9.49 33.73 31.89
CA ASN A 153 -9.21 33.29 33.26
C ASN A 153 -9.75 31.87 33.54
N ARG A 154 -9.56 30.96 32.58
CA ARG A 154 -10.15 29.61 32.61
C ARG A 154 -9.06 28.53 32.57
N GLU A 155 -9.26 27.51 33.38
CA GLU A 155 -8.43 26.30 33.40
C GLU A 155 -9.27 25.07 33.07
N VAL A 156 -8.74 24.19 32.20
CA VAL A 156 -9.35 22.91 31.86
C VAL A 156 -8.36 21.79 32.15
N VAL A 157 -8.78 20.81 32.95
CA VAL A 157 -8.01 19.58 33.18
C VAL A 157 -8.50 18.52 32.19
N ILE A 158 -7.58 17.99 31.39
CA ILE A 158 -7.86 16.88 30.47
C ILE A 158 -7.05 15.68 30.96
N ASP A 159 -7.75 14.64 31.41
CA ASP A 159 -7.15 13.37 31.81
C ASP A 159 -7.33 12.30 30.74
N THR A 160 -6.26 11.55 30.47
CA THR A 160 -6.21 10.44 29.51
C THR A 160 -6.29 9.12 30.28
N PRO A 161 -6.91 8.05 29.75
CA PRO A 161 -7.11 6.80 30.50
C PRO A 161 -5.81 6.17 31.04
N LYS A 162 -5.94 5.43 32.16
CA LYS A 162 -4.85 4.67 32.79
C LYS A 162 -4.29 3.60 31.84
N SER A 163 -2.97 3.38 31.89
CA SER A 163 -2.26 2.42 31.02
C SER A 163 -2.72 0.99 31.24
N ASN A 164 -3.06 0.30 30.15
CA ASN A 164 -3.06 -1.16 30.05
C ASN A 164 -2.03 -1.66 29.00
N ASN A 165 -1.18 -0.75 28.49
CA ASN A 165 -0.17 -0.96 27.43
C ASN A 165 -0.69 -1.61 26.12
N ASP A 166 -2.00 -1.74 25.95
CA ASP A 166 -2.59 -2.37 24.78
C ASP A 166 -2.55 -1.44 23.55
N ILE A 167 -2.97 -2.00 22.42
CA ILE A 167 -3.01 -1.34 21.12
C ILE A 167 -3.95 -0.12 21.10
N ILE A 168 -5.09 -0.20 21.80
CA ILE A 168 -6.08 0.88 21.87
C ILE A 168 -5.53 2.03 22.71
N PHE A 169 -4.93 1.72 23.85
CA PHE A 169 -4.30 2.70 24.73
C PHE A 169 -3.22 3.49 24.00
N ARG A 170 -2.31 2.79 23.29
CA ARG A 170 -1.28 3.45 22.46
C ARG A 170 -1.90 4.35 21.40
N PHE A 171 -2.92 3.86 20.70
CA PHE A 171 -3.65 4.63 19.71
C PHE A 171 -4.35 5.88 20.30
N ASN A 172 -4.88 5.78 21.52
CA ASN A 172 -5.46 6.91 22.24
C ASN A 172 -4.41 7.95 22.60
N ILE A 173 -3.22 7.56 23.06
CA ILE A 173 -2.12 8.50 23.29
C ILE A 173 -1.80 9.25 21.99
N ILE A 174 -1.66 8.54 20.86
CA ILE A 174 -1.37 9.15 19.56
C ILE A 174 -2.45 10.16 19.14
N ASN A 175 -3.72 9.90 19.47
CA ASN A 175 -4.83 10.76 19.08
C ASN A 175 -4.96 12.02 19.92
N TYR A 176 -4.83 11.91 21.23
CA TYR A 176 -5.18 12.97 22.17
C TYR A 176 -3.97 13.64 22.81
N SER A 177 -2.83 12.93 22.84
CA SER A 177 -1.63 13.32 23.56
C SER A 177 -0.36 13.01 22.76
N GLY A 178 -0.39 13.19 21.43
CA GLY A 178 0.74 12.92 20.51
C GLY A 178 1.91 13.91 20.60
N HIS A 179 1.89 14.82 21.58
CA HIS A 179 2.91 15.84 21.82
C HIS A 179 4.11 15.30 22.59
N LEU A 180 5.25 15.98 22.48
CA LEU A 180 6.49 15.60 23.18
C LEU A 180 6.49 15.96 24.67
N TRP A 181 5.94 17.12 25.03
CA TRP A 181 6.15 17.75 26.34
C TRP A 181 5.54 17.01 27.54
N SER A 182 4.61 16.08 27.29
CA SER A 182 3.94 15.25 28.31
C SER A 182 4.70 13.97 28.65
N LYS A 183 5.95 13.79 28.17
CA LYS A 183 6.65 12.51 28.24
C LYS A 183 8.12 12.66 28.65
N LEU A 184 8.60 11.66 29.39
CA LEU A 184 10.01 11.30 29.44
C LEU A 184 10.24 10.09 28.53
N PHE A 185 11.29 10.18 27.71
CA PHE A 185 11.74 9.10 26.84
C PHE A 185 13.09 8.60 27.33
N LYS A 186 13.25 7.28 27.47
CA LYS A 186 14.55 6.70 27.81
C LYS A 186 15.55 7.03 26.70
N ARG A 187 16.71 7.60 27.04
CA ARG A 187 17.70 8.05 26.05
C ARG A 187 18.17 6.90 25.16
N SER A 188 18.50 5.76 25.76
CA SER A 188 18.94 4.57 25.02
C SER A 188 17.86 4.04 24.05
N PHE A 189 16.58 4.24 24.36
CA PHE A 189 15.47 3.87 23.48
C PHE A 189 15.38 4.82 22.27
N ILE A 190 15.58 6.13 22.47
CA ILE A 190 15.70 7.10 21.36
C ILE A 190 16.87 6.75 20.44
N GLU A 191 18.03 6.45 21.02
CA GLU A 191 19.26 6.13 20.30
C GLU A 191 19.12 4.82 19.50
N LEU A 192 18.62 3.76 20.14
CA LEU A 192 18.42 2.44 19.53
C LEU A 192 17.56 2.51 18.26
N HIS A 193 16.47 3.27 18.30
CA HIS A 193 15.57 3.40 17.17
C HIS A 193 15.85 4.63 16.29
N ASN A 194 16.90 5.40 16.59
CA ASN A 194 17.26 6.61 15.86
C ASN A 194 16.06 7.57 15.70
N PHE A 195 15.30 7.82 16.77
CA PHE A 195 14.12 8.67 16.68
C PHE A 195 14.50 10.14 16.50
N LYS A 196 13.77 10.83 15.62
CA LYS A 196 14.03 12.22 15.25
C LYS A 196 12.73 12.97 14.98
N ASN A 197 12.76 14.26 15.20
CA ASN A 197 11.68 15.17 14.83
C ASN A 197 11.73 15.46 13.33
N SER A 198 10.58 15.69 12.72
CA SER A 198 10.52 16.06 11.29
C SER A 198 10.93 17.52 11.08
N PHE A 199 11.36 17.81 9.85
CA PHE A 199 11.74 19.15 9.42
C PHE A 199 10.55 19.95 8.87
N THR A 200 9.34 19.42 9.03
CA THR A 200 8.12 20.02 8.52
C THR A 200 7.77 21.27 9.31
N LYS A 201 7.05 22.20 8.69
CA LYS A 201 6.61 23.42 9.40
C LYS A 201 5.57 23.14 10.48
N ARG A 202 4.83 22.04 10.36
CA ARG A 202 3.83 21.59 11.34
C ARG A 202 4.07 20.12 11.70
N ALA A 203 3.54 19.73 12.85
CA ALA A 203 3.54 18.34 13.30
C ALA A 203 4.95 17.73 13.41
N GLN A 204 5.93 18.56 13.79
CA GLN A 204 7.34 18.18 13.94
C GLN A 204 7.53 16.94 14.83
N ASP A 205 6.69 16.87 15.86
CA ASP A 205 6.72 15.86 16.91
C ASP A 205 6.39 14.45 16.38
N LEU A 206 5.52 14.34 15.36
CA LEU A 206 4.91 13.06 14.97
C LEU A 206 5.93 12.02 14.50
N LEU A 207 7.05 12.46 13.89
CA LEU A 207 8.08 11.53 13.41
C LEU A 207 8.84 10.85 14.56
N LEU A 208 8.84 11.46 15.74
CA LEU A 208 9.40 10.89 16.97
C LEU A 208 8.30 10.21 17.77
N THR A 209 7.26 10.95 18.14
CA THR A 209 6.27 10.49 19.15
C THR A 209 5.48 9.29 18.66
N PHE A 210 5.02 9.30 17.41
CA PHE A 210 4.16 8.24 16.90
C PHE A 210 4.89 6.88 16.86
N PRO A 211 6.04 6.72 16.18
CA PRO A 211 6.75 5.45 16.21
C PRO A 211 7.24 5.10 17.62
N ALA A 212 7.68 6.06 18.45
CA ALA A 212 8.08 5.77 19.82
C ALA A 212 6.94 5.15 20.66
N ILE A 213 5.72 5.69 20.58
CA ILE A 213 4.54 5.16 21.29
C ILE A 213 4.16 3.76 20.79
N LEU A 214 4.31 3.48 19.49
CA LEU A 214 3.99 2.15 18.95
C LEU A 214 5.05 1.10 19.28
N LEU A 215 6.32 1.50 19.33
CA LEU A 215 7.45 0.58 19.48
C LEU A 215 7.92 0.39 20.93
N ALA A 216 7.53 1.27 21.85
CA ALA A 216 7.86 1.13 23.26
C ALA A 216 7.40 -0.23 23.80
N LYS A 217 8.25 -0.98 24.50
CA LYS A 217 7.85 -2.20 25.19
C LYS A 217 6.95 -1.88 26.37
N GLU A 218 7.29 -0.83 27.11
CA GLU A 218 6.54 -0.39 28.28
C GLU A 218 6.32 1.13 28.27
N ILE A 219 5.06 1.53 28.48
CA ILE A 219 4.66 2.92 28.74
C ILE A 219 4.03 2.99 30.14
N ARG A 220 4.64 3.77 31.03
CA ARG A 220 4.08 4.04 32.37
C ARG A 220 3.35 5.36 32.40
N CYS A 221 2.28 5.40 33.18
CA CYS A 221 1.40 6.56 33.27
C CYS A 221 1.43 7.20 34.65
N ILE A 222 1.44 8.52 34.67
CA ILE A 222 1.31 9.34 35.88
C ILE A 222 0.28 10.45 35.63
N ASN A 223 -0.60 10.69 36.59
CA ASN A 223 -1.72 11.64 36.44
C ASN A 223 -1.64 12.86 37.38
N HIS A 224 -0.59 12.97 38.20
CA HIS A 224 -0.45 14.02 39.22
C HIS A 224 0.77 14.93 39.02
N ALA A 225 1.55 14.74 37.95
CA ALA A 225 2.52 15.72 37.47
C ALA A 225 1.81 16.79 36.63
N LYS A 226 1.99 18.07 36.95
CA LYS A 226 1.27 19.17 36.30
C LYS A 226 2.13 19.91 35.28
N TYR A 227 1.75 19.75 34.00
CA TYR A 227 2.17 20.60 32.91
C TYR A 227 1.06 21.61 32.57
N PHE A 228 1.41 22.89 32.46
CA PHE A 228 0.48 23.98 32.17
C PHE A 228 0.64 24.46 30.73
N TYR A 229 -0.27 24.00 29.88
CA TYR A 229 -0.30 24.30 28.46
C TYR A 229 -1.08 25.59 28.18
N ARG A 230 -0.43 26.61 27.63
CA ARG A 230 -1.04 27.91 27.34
C ARG A 230 -1.89 27.86 26.06
N LYS A 231 -3.11 28.38 26.14
CA LYS A 231 -4.08 28.56 25.05
C LYS A 231 -4.42 30.03 24.86
N GLY A 232 -4.96 30.38 23.69
CA GLY A 232 -5.50 31.72 23.40
C GLY A 232 -4.54 32.65 22.65
N HIS A 233 -3.25 32.34 22.59
CA HIS A 233 -2.28 33.11 21.79
C HIS A 233 -2.15 32.59 20.35
N LYS A 234 -1.69 33.46 19.43
CA LYS A 234 -1.36 33.06 18.05
C LYS A 234 -0.25 32.00 18.09
N SER A 235 -0.57 30.79 17.65
CA SER A 235 0.38 29.67 17.56
C SER A 235 0.46 29.16 16.11
N ALA A 236 1.48 28.35 15.80
CA ALA A 236 1.61 27.73 14.48
C ALA A 236 0.40 26.84 14.08
N CYS A 237 -0.41 26.43 15.06
CA CYS A 237 -1.61 25.62 14.87
C CYS A 237 -2.86 26.41 14.43
N THR A 238 -2.86 27.75 14.47
CA THR A 238 -4.03 28.59 14.15
C THR A 238 -4.03 29.14 12.72
N VAL A 239 -3.08 28.72 11.89
CA VAL A 239 -2.91 29.20 10.49
C VAL A 239 -3.38 28.11 9.51
N GLU A 240 -4.03 28.50 8.40
CA GLU A 240 -4.49 27.58 7.35
C GLU A 240 -3.34 26.79 6.70
N TYR A 241 -3.62 25.57 6.22
CA TYR A 241 -2.63 24.74 5.52
C TYR A 241 -2.31 25.30 4.14
N THR A 242 -1.03 25.37 3.80
CA THR A 242 -0.57 25.64 2.43
C THR A 242 -0.42 24.34 1.63
N PRO A 243 -0.36 24.41 0.29
CA PRO A 243 -0.01 23.27 -0.58
C PRO A 243 1.20 22.47 -0.10
N ARG A 244 2.28 23.18 0.25
CA ARG A 244 3.52 22.58 0.74
C ARG A 244 3.35 21.88 2.09
N ASP A 245 2.55 22.45 3.00
CA ASP A 245 2.28 21.82 4.30
C ASP A 245 1.55 20.47 4.14
N ALA A 246 0.70 20.34 3.12
CA ALA A 246 0.02 19.09 2.82
C ALA A 246 0.99 18.02 2.28
N GLU A 247 1.87 18.37 1.35
CA GLU A 247 2.91 17.48 0.83
C GLU A 247 3.87 17.02 1.93
N GLU A 248 4.30 17.95 2.79
CA GLU A 248 5.13 17.69 3.95
C GLU A 248 4.45 16.72 4.93
N LEU A 249 3.15 16.89 5.19
CA LEU A 249 2.36 16.00 6.05
C LEU A 249 2.23 14.59 5.46
N ILE A 250 2.02 14.47 4.14
CA ILE A 250 1.97 13.17 3.45
C ILE A 250 3.32 12.46 3.55
N SER A 251 4.40 13.17 3.25
CA SER A 251 5.78 12.65 3.35
C SER A 251 6.11 12.20 4.77
N LEU A 252 5.70 12.97 5.77
CA LEU A 252 5.84 12.64 7.19
C LEU A 252 5.16 11.32 7.52
N TYR A 253 3.91 11.12 7.11
CA TYR A 253 3.20 9.86 7.34
C TYR A 253 3.84 8.68 6.61
N SER A 254 4.35 8.87 5.39
CA SER A 254 5.08 7.81 4.68
C SER A 254 6.37 7.42 5.42
N GLN A 255 7.07 8.38 6.02
CA GLN A 255 8.24 8.09 6.87
C GLN A 255 7.85 7.31 8.13
N ILE A 256 6.73 7.65 8.77
CA ILE A 256 6.21 6.91 9.93
C ILE A 256 5.78 5.50 9.51
N GLU A 257 5.11 5.34 8.37
CA GLU A 257 4.72 4.03 7.82
C GLU A 257 5.94 3.14 7.59
N ASN A 258 6.96 3.65 6.90
CA ASN A 258 8.20 2.91 6.65
C ASN A 258 8.85 2.49 7.98
N LYS A 259 9.05 3.45 8.88
CA LYS A 259 9.70 3.18 10.16
C LYS A 259 8.93 2.16 10.99
N VAL A 260 7.60 2.28 11.10
CA VAL A 260 6.79 1.31 11.83
C VAL A 260 6.80 -0.04 11.13
N SER A 261 6.74 -0.10 9.80
CA SER A 261 6.77 -1.36 9.05
C SER A 261 8.07 -2.15 9.20
N GLU A 262 9.21 -1.46 9.39
CA GLU A 262 10.51 -2.10 9.65
C GLU A 262 10.54 -2.87 10.97
N PHE A 263 9.77 -2.41 11.97
CA PHE A 263 9.78 -3.00 13.31
C PHE A 263 8.53 -3.83 13.63
N ASN A 264 7.37 -3.46 13.07
CA ASN A 264 6.08 -4.08 13.33
C ASN A 264 5.09 -3.81 12.18
N GLU A 265 5.02 -4.73 11.21
CA GLU A 265 4.13 -4.63 10.04
C GLU A 265 2.64 -4.54 10.42
N ASN A 266 2.27 -5.03 11.60
CA ASN A 266 0.89 -5.10 12.06
C ASN A 266 0.38 -3.76 12.58
N MET A 267 1.28 -2.99 13.19
CA MET A 267 1.05 -1.61 13.63
C MET A 267 0.83 -0.64 12.46
N LEU A 268 1.17 -1.05 11.23
CA LEU A 268 0.99 -0.24 10.04
C LEU A 268 -0.48 0.12 9.78
N ALA A 269 -1.43 -0.73 10.20
CA ALA A 269 -2.86 -0.44 10.08
C ALA A 269 -3.26 0.81 10.88
N LEU A 270 -2.69 1.00 12.08
CA LEU A 270 -2.92 2.19 12.91
C LEU A 270 -2.38 3.45 12.28
N VAL A 271 -1.16 3.37 11.75
CA VAL A 271 -0.50 4.51 11.10
C VAL A 271 -1.34 4.94 9.90
N LYS A 272 -1.76 3.98 9.06
CA LYS A 272 -2.64 4.22 7.91
C LYS A 272 -3.98 4.82 8.33
N TYR A 273 -4.59 4.31 9.40
CA TYR A 273 -5.84 4.84 9.92
C TYR A 273 -5.70 6.29 10.40
N LYS A 274 -4.67 6.59 11.22
CA LYS A 274 -4.40 7.95 11.72
C LYS A 274 -4.03 8.92 10.60
N LYS A 275 -3.24 8.46 9.62
CA LYS A 275 -2.94 9.19 8.38
C LYS A 275 -4.23 9.59 7.69
N ASN A 276 -5.12 8.63 7.43
CA ASN A 276 -6.40 8.88 6.79
C ASN A 276 -7.26 9.88 7.58
N GLN A 277 -7.39 9.70 8.90
CA GLN A 277 -8.17 10.64 9.74
C GLN A 277 -7.61 12.06 9.71
N THR A 278 -6.29 12.19 9.82
CA THR A 278 -5.62 13.49 9.80
C THR A 278 -5.81 14.17 8.45
N LEU A 279 -5.61 13.44 7.35
CA LEU A 279 -5.74 14.00 6.01
C LEU A 279 -7.21 14.31 5.65
N LYS A 280 -8.21 13.55 6.17
CA LYS A 280 -9.65 13.89 6.05
C LYS A 280 -9.93 15.24 6.71
N LYS A 281 -9.46 15.40 7.95
CA LYS A 281 -9.63 16.65 8.70
C LYS A 281 -8.99 17.81 7.96
N THR A 282 -7.73 17.67 7.53
CA THR A 282 -7.04 18.70 6.73
C THR A 282 -7.80 19.02 5.45
N TYR A 283 -8.28 18.01 4.71
CA TYR A 283 -9.05 18.21 3.48
C TYR A 283 -10.32 19.03 3.71
N SER A 284 -11.07 18.76 4.79
CA SER A 284 -12.31 19.46 5.10
C SER A 284 -12.13 20.95 5.41
N THR A 285 -10.94 21.35 5.86
CA THR A 285 -10.64 22.71 6.35
C THR A 285 -9.69 23.50 5.45
N SER A 286 -9.44 23.07 4.22
CA SER A 286 -8.41 23.67 3.35
C SER A 286 -8.97 24.20 2.02
N SER A 287 -8.25 25.17 1.43
CA SER A 287 -8.49 25.67 0.06
C SER A 287 -8.49 24.57 -1.03
N GLU A 288 -9.09 24.87 -2.20
CA GLU A 288 -9.25 23.90 -3.30
C GLU A 288 -7.91 23.39 -3.86
N THR A 289 -6.88 24.24 -3.87
CA THR A 289 -5.52 23.85 -4.29
C THR A 289 -4.93 22.78 -3.38
N VAL A 290 -5.11 22.92 -2.06
CA VAL A 290 -4.66 21.93 -1.07
C VAL A 290 -5.48 20.65 -1.18
N LYS A 291 -6.79 20.76 -1.38
CA LYS A 291 -7.68 19.61 -1.64
C LYS A 291 -7.20 18.79 -2.84
N ASN A 292 -6.80 19.44 -3.94
CA ASN A 292 -6.28 18.76 -5.13
C ASN A 292 -4.99 17.96 -4.85
N ILE A 293 -4.07 18.50 -4.05
CA ILE A 293 -2.83 17.80 -3.66
C ILE A 293 -3.16 16.59 -2.78
N LEU A 294 -4.07 16.76 -1.81
CA LEU A 294 -4.52 15.69 -0.95
C LEU A 294 -5.28 14.60 -1.74
N ARG A 295 -6.07 14.94 -2.76
CA ARG A 295 -6.71 13.96 -3.65
C ARG A 295 -5.68 13.08 -4.37
N LYS A 296 -4.67 13.71 -5.00
CA LYS A 296 -3.63 13.00 -5.77
C LYS A 296 -2.75 12.07 -4.93
N ASN A 297 -2.47 12.45 -3.69
CA ASN A 297 -1.53 11.74 -2.82
C ASN A 297 -2.21 10.79 -1.83
N VAL A 298 -3.50 10.98 -1.61
CA VAL A 298 -4.26 10.15 -0.71
C VAL A 298 -5.26 9.37 -1.54
N LYS A 299 -4.73 8.33 -2.18
CA LYS A 299 -5.54 7.28 -2.82
C LYS A 299 -6.68 6.82 -1.90
N SER A 300 -6.52 6.92 -0.58
CA SER A 300 -7.49 6.45 0.42
C SER A 300 -8.51 7.50 0.92
N LEU A 301 -8.44 8.78 0.53
CA LEU A 301 -9.40 9.78 1.03
C LEU A 301 -10.67 9.87 0.19
N TYR A 302 -10.51 9.77 -1.13
CA TYR A 302 -11.61 9.73 -2.08
C TYR A 302 -11.37 8.74 -3.25
N GLU A 303 -10.17 8.18 -3.39
CA GLU A 303 -9.84 7.25 -4.48
C GLU A 303 -9.97 5.78 -4.07
N ILE A 304 -11.24 5.48 -3.81
CA ILE A 304 -11.83 4.28 -4.39
C ILE A 304 -11.70 4.23 -5.92
N ASP A 305 -11.29 5.31 -6.59
CA ASP A 305 -11.10 5.43 -8.04
C ASP A 305 -9.63 5.59 -8.40
N PHE A 306 -9.00 4.47 -8.77
CA PHE A 306 -7.73 4.50 -9.49
C PHE A 306 -8.02 4.33 -10.98
N ASP A 307 -7.60 5.35 -11.75
CA ASP A 307 -7.42 5.38 -13.20
C ASP A 307 -7.91 4.13 -13.94
N ILE A 308 -9.21 4.16 -14.23
CA ILE A 308 -9.93 3.11 -14.92
C ILE A 308 -9.97 3.51 -16.40
N SER A 309 -8.98 3.09 -17.16
CA SER A 309 -9.06 3.19 -18.62
C SER A 309 -8.59 1.94 -19.36
N SER A 310 -8.36 0.80 -18.68
CA SER A 310 -8.07 -0.46 -19.39
C SER A 310 -8.36 -1.80 -18.68
N ASN A 311 -8.88 -1.86 -17.44
CA ASN A 311 -9.02 -3.15 -16.72
C ASN A 311 -10.26 -3.28 -15.77
N GLU A 312 -11.39 -2.64 -16.08
CA GLU A 312 -12.63 -2.67 -15.27
C GLU A 312 -13.09 -4.09 -14.87
N GLU A 313 -12.91 -5.08 -15.74
CA GLU A 313 -13.38 -6.45 -15.51
C GLU A 313 -12.60 -7.22 -14.41
N ARG A 314 -11.51 -6.66 -13.85
CA ARG A 314 -10.62 -7.35 -12.88
C ARG A 314 -10.62 -6.77 -11.47
N LEU A 315 -11.35 -5.67 -11.22
CA LEU A 315 -11.40 -5.01 -9.91
C LEU A 315 -12.46 -5.65 -8.99
N VAL A 316 -12.01 -6.15 -7.83
CA VAL A 316 -12.81 -6.77 -6.78
C VAL A 316 -12.82 -5.90 -5.54
N THR A 317 -14.00 -5.59 -5.01
CA THR A 317 -14.16 -4.99 -3.68
C THR A 317 -14.63 -6.05 -2.69
N ILE A 318 -13.87 -6.25 -1.62
CA ILE A 318 -14.29 -7.03 -0.45
C ILE A 318 -14.99 -6.06 0.52
N LYS A 319 -16.29 -6.24 0.73
CA LYS A 319 -17.06 -5.58 1.78
C LYS A 319 -16.85 -6.34 3.09
N ASN A 320 -16.05 -5.77 3.98
CA ASN A 320 -15.72 -6.36 5.28
C ASN A 320 -16.69 -5.81 6.35
N PRO A 321 -17.33 -6.66 7.17
CA PRO A 321 -18.31 -6.23 8.17
C PRO A 321 -17.70 -5.58 9.41
N ALA A 322 -16.36 -5.62 9.56
CA ALA A 322 -15.68 -4.95 10.66
C ALA A 322 -15.89 -3.43 10.61
N PRO A 323 -16.06 -2.76 11.77
CA PRO A 323 -16.30 -1.32 11.83
C PRO A 323 -15.10 -0.55 11.26
N ASN A 324 -15.32 0.61 10.67
CA ASN A 324 -14.22 1.50 10.29
C ASN A 324 -13.65 2.28 11.50
N SER A 325 -13.37 1.57 12.58
CA SER A 325 -12.76 2.07 13.82
C SER A 325 -11.61 1.16 14.24
N ILE A 326 -10.84 1.60 15.23
CA ILE A 326 -9.78 0.78 15.84
C ILE A 326 -10.29 -0.58 16.35
N ASP A 327 -11.58 -0.67 16.69
CA ASP A 327 -12.21 -1.89 17.19
C ASP A 327 -12.15 -3.03 16.17
N MET A 328 -11.96 -2.73 14.87
CA MET A 328 -11.81 -3.74 13.81
C MET A 328 -10.70 -4.76 14.10
N LEU A 329 -9.62 -4.36 14.80
CA LEU A 329 -8.50 -5.25 15.13
C LEU A 329 -8.92 -6.43 16.03
N TRP A 330 -10.07 -6.30 16.70
CA TRP A 330 -10.64 -7.28 17.62
C TRP A 330 -11.62 -8.22 16.92
N TRP A 331 -11.90 -8.01 15.63
CA TRP A 331 -12.87 -8.79 14.85
C TRP A 331 -12.14 -9.81 13.98
N GLY A 332 -12.48 -11.10 14.11
CA GLY A 332 -11.95 -12.14 13.21
C GLY A 332 -12.24 -11.85 11.73
N ASP A 333 -13.42 -11.28 11.44
CA ASP A 333 -13.86 -10.92 10.09
C ASP A 333 -12.91 -9.91 9.41
N TYR A 334 -12.32 -8.98 10.18
CA TYR A 334 -11.31 -8.03 9.69
C TYR A 334 -10.12 -8.78 9.09
N TRP A 335 -9.55 -9.70 9.87
CA TRP A 335 -8.37 -10.48 9.50
C TRP A 335 -8.66 -11.46 8.36
N LEU A 336 -9.82 -12.13 8.40
CA LEU A 336 -10.25 -13.02 7.31
C LEU A 336 -10.36 -12.25 5.98
N GLY A 337 -10.87 -11.01 6.01
CA GLY A 337 -10.95 -10.16 4.81
C GLY A 337 -9.59 -9.70 4.29
N LEU A 338 -8.63 -9.41 5.18
CA LEU A 338 -7.24 -9.15 4.78
C LEU A 338 -6.61 -10.36 4.09
N ASP A 339 -6.80 -11.55 4.67
CA ASP A 339 -6.24 -12.80 4.17
C ASP A 339 -6.87 -13.22 2.84
N LEU A 340 -8.19 -12.99 2.67
CA LEU A 340 -8.89 -13.14 1.38
C LEU A 340 -8.30 -12.21 0.32
N ALA A 341 -8.08 -10.94 0.69
CA ALA A 341 -7.55 -9.95 -0.24
C ALA A 341 -6.15 -10.31 -0.72
N GLN A 342 -5.29 -10.80 0.18
CA GLN A 342 -3.97 -11.29 -0.17
C GLN A 342 -4.08 -12.47 -1.15
N GLY A 343 -4.91 -13.47 -0.86
CA GLY A 343 -5.06 -14.64 -1.72
C GLY A 343 -5.58 -14.30 -3.12
N LEU A 344 -6.53 -13.37 -3.23
CA LEU A 344 -7.07 -12.92 -4.51
C LEU A 344 -6.04 -12.12 -5.32
N LYS A 345 -5.23 -11.28 -4.67
CA LYS A 345 -4.11 -10.57 -5.31
C LYS A 345 -3.08 -11.53 -5.87
N GLU A 346 -2.72 -12.58 -5.13
CA GLU A 346 -1.81 -13.63 -5.60
C GLU A 346 -2.39 -14.46 -6.77
N LYS A 347 -3.71 -14.41 -6.98
CA LYS A 347 -4.37 -14.98 -8.17
C LYS A 347 -4.56 -13.95 -9.29
N GLY A 348 -3.88 -12.81 -9.22
CA GLY A 348 -3.86 -11.78 -10.26
C GLY A 348 -5.14 -10.96 -10.35
N MET A 349 -5.91 -10.88 -9.25
CA MET A 349 -7.07 -9.99 -9.16
C MET A 349 -6.63 -8.66 -8.55
N PHE A 350 -7.20 -7.55 -9.03
CA PHE A 350 -7.02 -6.26 -8.38
C PHE A 350 -8.03 -6.17 -7.25
N VAL A 351 -7.55 -6.11 -6.00
CA VAL A 351 -8.41 -6.22 -4.82
C VAL A 351 -8.32 -4.99 -3.96
N LYS A 352 -9.48 -4.58 -3.51
CA LYS A 352 -9.70 -3.50 -2.57
C LYS A 352 -10.60 -4.00 -1.45
N ILE A 353 -10.39 -3.47 -0.25
CA ILE A 353 -11.21 -3.77 0.91
C ILE A 353 -11.92 -2.50 1.31
N ASP A 354 -13.21 -2.63 1.56
CA ASP A 354 -14.08 -1.56 2.01
C ASP A 354 -14.65 -1.97 3.37
N TYR A 355 -14.39 -1.14 4.37
CA TYR A 355 -14.79 -1.36 5.75
C TYR A 355 -16.03 -0.51 6.06
N PHE A 356 -16.82 -0.95 7.03
CA PHE A 356 -18.12 -0.37 7.29
C PHE A 356 -18.04 1.08 7.80
N ASP A 357 -18.42 2.05 6.96
CA ASP A 357 -18.86 3.41 7.30
C ASP A 357 -20.33 3.53 6.85
N LEU A 358 -21.26 3.92 7.73
CA LEU A 358 -22.72 3.82 7.56
C LEU A 358 -23.36 4.52 6.34
N ASP A 359 -22.67 5.32 5.54
CA ASP A 359 -23.30 6.19 4.53
C ASP A 359 -22.52 6.37 3.21
N LYS A 360 -21.58 5.48 2.87
CA LYS A 360 -20.72 5.69 1.69
C LYS A 360 -21.20 4.98 0.41
N PRO A 361 -21.20 5.67 -0.75
CA PRO A 361 -21.59 5.08 -2.03
C PRO A 361 -20.65 3.94 -2.45
N ILE A 362 -21.22 3.00 -3.20
CA ILE A 362 -20.60 1.71 -3.54
C ILE A 362 -19.50 1.90 -4.59
N SER A 363 -18.27 1.51 -4.22
CA SER A 363 -17.07 1.35 -5.07
C SER A 363 -17.33 1.10 -6.56
N ASN A 364 -16.60 1.76 -7.48
CA ASN A 364 -16.65 1.56 -8.94
C ASN A 364 -16.16 0.15 -9.43
N SER A 365 -16.06 -0.84 -8.55
CA SER A 365 -15.70 -2.21 -8.91
C SER A 365 -16.84 -2.95 -9.61
N TYR A 366 -16.51 -3.80 -10.58
CA TYR A 366 -17.48 -4.69 -11.23
C TYR A 366 -17.93 -5.86 -10.33
N ILE A 367 -17.07 -6.30 -9.40
CA ILE A 367 -17.31 -7.44 -8.50
C ILE A 367 -17.27 -7.01 -7.03
N ASN A 368 -18.33 -7.31 -6.30
CA ASN A 368 -18.42 -7.12 -4.85
C ASN A 368 -18.46 -8.48 -4.14
N ILE A 369 -17.53 -8.72 -3.21
CA ILE A 369 -17.56 -9.88 -2.31
C ILE A 369 -17.93 -9.39 -0.92
N VAL A 370 -19.06 -9.83 -0.41
CA VAL A 370 -19.60 -9.46 0.89
C VAL A 370 -19.31 -10.56 1.90
N ILE A 371 -18.39 -10.31 2.84
CA ILE A 371 -18.16 -11.23 3.97
C ILE A 371 -19.30 -11.06 4.95
N ARG A 372 -20.10 -12.11 5.14
CA ARG A 372 -21.26 -12.09 6.04
C ARG A 372 -21.01 -12.93 7.29
N GLY A 373 -20.62 -12.22 8.35
CA GLY A 373 -20.52 -12.72 9.74
C GLY A 373 -21.66 -12.18 10.61
N MET A 374 -21.34 -11.62 11.79
CA MET A 374 -22.33 -11.19 12.81
C MET A 374 -23.18 -9.94 12.41
N ASN A 375 -22.76 -9.11 11.45
CA ASN A 375 -23.39 -7.81 11.11
C ASN A 375 -24.37 -7.84 9.93
N ARG A 376 -25.47 -7.06 10.03
CA ARG A 376 -26.65 -7.04 9.13
C ARG A 376 -26.55 -6.07 7.94
N ASN A 377 -27.20 -6.45 6.83
CA ASN A 377 -27.58 -5.62 5.65
C ASN A 377 -26.44 -4.78 5.03
N LEU A 378 -25.48 -5.45 4.40
CA LEU A 378 -24.50 -4.76 3.56
C LEU A 378 -25.17 -4.39 2.22
N PRO A 379 -25.08 -3.12 1.77
CA PRO A 379 -25.77 -2.66 0.57
C PRO A 379 -25.30 -3.44 -0.66
N VAL A 380 -26.26 -4.00 -1.39
CA VAL A 380 -26.06 -4.74 -2.63
C VAL A 380 -26.35 -3.80 -3.80
N ASP A 381 -25.42 -3.72 -4.76
CA ASP A 381 -25.58 -2.87 -5.94
C ASP A 381 -26.19 -3.66 -7.09
N SER A 382 -27.42 -3.37 -7.48
CA SER A 382 -28.13 -4.12 -8.53
C SER A 382 -27.44 -4.12 -9.90
N HIS A 383 -26.49 -3.21 -10.14
CA HIS A 383 -25.76 -3.12 -11.40
C HIS A 383 -24.41 -3.85 -11.40
N LYS A 384 -24.02 -4.48 -10.28
CA LYS A 384 -22.72 -5.16 -10.11
C LYS A 384 -22.89 -6.66 -9.90
N LEU A 385 -21.80 -7.42 -10.06
CA LEU A 385 -21.75 -8.81 -9.63
C LEU A 385 -21.56 -8.87 -8.12
N ASN A 386 -22.62 -9.17 -7.37
CA ASN A 386 -22.57 -9.30 -5.92
C ASN A 386 -22.47 -10.76 -5.49
N ILE A 387 -21.47 -11.03 -4.67
CA ILE A 387 -21.13 -12.36 -4.15
C ILE A 387 -21.23 -12.30 -2.65
N MET A 388 -22.10 -13.09 -2.05
CA MET A 388 -22.12 -13.29 -0.60
C MET A 388 -21.07 -14.34 -0.22
N TYR A 389 -20.38 -14.15 0.90
CA TYR A 389 -19.63 -15.20 1.57
C TYR A 389 -20.13 -15.36 3.02
N LEU A 390 -21.02 -16.31 3.23
CA LEU A 390 -21.59 -16.63 4.52
C LEU A 390 -20.63 -17.49 5.34
N ILE A 391 -20.09 -16.93 6.42
CA ILE A 391 -19.05 -17.56 7.25
C ILE A 391 -19.54 -18.00 8.63
N SER A 392 -20.56 -17.34 9.18
CA SER A 392 -21.08 -17.60 10.54
C SER A 392 -22.50 -17.04 10.69
N HIS A 393 -23.10 -17.24 11.87
CA HIS A 393 -24.43 -16.70 12.24
C HIS A 393 -25.55 -16.96 11.21
N PRO A 394 -25.77 -18.22 10.79
CA PRO A 394 -26.74 -18.54 9.74
C PRO A 394 -28.20 -18.20 10.09
N ASP A 395 -28.53 -18.05 11.37
CA ASP A 395 -29.88 -17.68 11.82
C ASP A 395 -30.21 -16.20 11.58
N ASP A 396 -29.17 -15.36 11.46
CA ASP A 396 -29.30 -13.93 11.21
C ASP A 396 -29.39 -13.60 9.71
N VAL A 397 -29.57 -14.62 8.85
CA VAL A 397 -29.56 -14.50 7.40
C VAL A 397 -30.86 -15.04 6.81
N SER A 398 -31.69 -14.13 6.28
CA SER A 398 -32.97 -14.48 5.65
C SER A 398 -32.81 -14.87 4.17
N LEU A 399 -33.73 -15.68 3.62
CA LEU A 399 -33.74 -15.98 2.17
C LEU A 399 -33.81 -14.70 1.33
N LYS A 400 -34.63 -13.72 1.75
CA LYS A 400 -34.76 -12.41 1.10
C LYS A 400 -33.44 -11.62 1.05
N GLU A 401 -32.57 -11.81 2.04
CA GLU A 401 -31.22 -11.23 2.01
C GLU A 401 -30.37 -11.94 0.96
N VAL A 402 -30.36 -13.27 0.97
CA VAL A 402 -29.55 -14.11 0.09
C VAL A 402 -29.92 -13.93 -1.39
N GLU A 403 -31.21 -13.75 -1.70
CA GLU A 403 -31.74 -13.52 -3.05
C GLU A 403 -31.22 -12.23 -3.72
N GLN A 404 -30.70 -11.28 -2.95
CA GLN A 404 -30.11 -10.06 -3.50
C GLN A 404 -28.76 -10.33 -4.19
N TYR A 405 -28.12 -11.46 -3.89
CA TYR A 405 -26.79 -11.80 -4.40
C TYR A 405 -26.85 -12.69 -5.65
N ASN A 406 -25.94 -12.44 -6.58
CA ASN A 406 -25.83 -13.23 -7.80
C ASN A 406 -25.19 -14.60 -7.56
N ILE A 407 -24.27 -14.67 -6.59
CA ILE A 407 -23.54 -15.87 -6.18
C ILE A 407 -23.51 -15.91 -4.67
N VAL A 408 -23.76 -17.08 -4.09
CA VAL A 408 -23.75 -17.26 -2.63
C VAL A 408 -22.70 -18.31 -2.28
N ILE A 409 -21.58 -17.88 -1.70
CA ILE A 409 -20.57 -18.77 -1.16
C ILE A 409 -20.91 -19.05 0.31
N VAL A 410 -20.85 -20.31 0.72
CA VAL A 410 -21.23 -20.74 2.07
C VAL A 410 -20.14 -21.62 2.67
N ALA A 411 -19.74 -21.32 3.90
CA ALA A 411 -18.74 -22.09 4.65
C ALA A 411 -19.27 -23.42 5.24
N SER A 412 -20.54 -23.75 5.00
CA SER A 412 -21.18 -25.00 5.40
C SER A 412 -21.75 -25.75 4.19
N LYS A 413 -21.45 -27.05 4.09
CA LYS A 413 -22.04 -27.92 3.06
C LYS A 413 -23.54 -28.06 3.25
N LYS A 414 -23.98 -28.28 4.48
CA LYS A 414 -25.40 -28.44 4.84
C LYS A 414 -26.21 -27.20 4.46
N LYS A 415 -25.73 -26.01 4.83
CA LYS A 415 -26.41 -24.75 4.49
C LYS A 415 -26.34 -24.41 3.01
N CYS A 416 -25.22 -24.72 2.34
CA CYS A 416 -25.10 -24.60 0.89
C CYS A 416 -26.14 -25.46 0.16
N LYS A 417 -26.34 -26.71 0.60
CA LYS A 417 -27.37 -27.59 0.04
C LYS A 417 -28.76 -27.00 0.23
N TYR A 418 -29.08 -26.54 1.45
CA TYR A 418 -30.35 -25.89 1.74
C TYR A 418 -30.65 -24.74 0.75
N PHE A 419 -29.70 -23.82 0.52
CA PHE A 419 -29.91 -22.74 -0.44
C PHE A 419 -30.09 -23.24 -1.88
N ARG A 420 -29.35 -24.26 -2.32
CA ARG A 420 -29.55 -24.86 -3.66
C ARG A 420 -30.94 -25.46 -3.82
N ASP A 421 -31.44 -26.12 -2.78
CA ASP A 421 -32.79 -26.71 -2.76
C ASP A 421 -33.88 -25.62 -2.85
N GLN A 422 -33.57 -24.37 -2.47
CA GLN A 422 -34.42 -23.19 -2.65
C GLN A 422 -34.19 -22.47 -4.01
N GLY A 423 -33.42 -23.04 -4.93
CA GLY A 423 -33.14 -22.45 -6.25
C GLY A 423 -32.05 -21.37 -6.25
N ILE A 424 -31.36 -21.14 -5.12
CA ILE A 424 -30.29 -20.14 -5.03
C ILE A 424 -29.00 -20.71 -5.63
N LYS A 425 -28.26 -19.87 -6.37
CA LYS A 425 -26.95 -20.22 -6.94
C LYS A 425 -25.85 -20.22 -5.87
N ALA A 426 -25.86 -21.25 -5.04
CA ALA A 426 -24.94 -21.40 -3.91
C ALA A 426 -23.76 -22.34 -4.18
N TYR A 427 -22.59 -22.04 -3.62
CA TYR A 427 -21.37 -22.84 -3.70
C TYR A 427 -20.75 -23.03 -2.31
N TYR A 428 -20.32 -24.25 -2.03
CA TYR A 428 -19.59 -24.55 -0.81
C TYR A 428 -18.12 -24.17 -0.98
N LEU A 429 -17.63 -23.28 -0.12
CA LEU A 429 -16.20 -23.07 0.12
C LEU A 429 -16.01 -22.87 1.63
N PRO A 430 -15.23 -23.73 2.31
CA PRO A 430 -14.99 -23.61 3.75
C PRO A 430 -14.27 -22.30 4.07
N GLN A 431 -14.23 -21.94 5.36
CA GLN A 431 -13.25 -20.96 5.84
C GLN A 431 -11.82 -21.47 5.62
N PHE A 432 -10.85 -20.58 5.79
CA PHE A 432 -9.46 -20.84 5.42
C PHE A 432 -8.52 -20.09 6.34
N THR A 433 -7.28 -20.56 6.40
CA THR A 433 -6.19 -19.87 7.07
C THR A 433 -5.22 -19.23 6.08
N ASN A 434 -4.36 -18.35 6.57
CA ASN A 434 -3.25 -17.79 5.83
C ASN A 434 -1.93 -18.32 6.37
N PRO A 435 -1.24 -19.22 5.67
CA PRO A 435 0.04 -19.79 6.13
C PRO A 435 1.18 -18.76 6.30
N LYS A 436 1.02 -17.54 5.76
CA LYS A 436 1.97 -16.45 6.01
C LYS A 436 1.75 -15.76 7.37
N ARG A 437 0.54 -15.86 7.92
CA ARG A 437 0.17 -15.33 9.24
C ARG A 437 0.25 -16.42 10.31
N PHE A 438 -0.29 -17.59 10.00
CA PHE A 438 -0.33 -18.74 10.88
C PHE A 438 0.68 -19.78 10.41
N TYR A 439 1.85 -19.77 11.04
CA TYR A 439 2.94 -20.70 10.78
C TYR A 439 3.54 -21.19 12.09
N ASN A 440 4.26 -22.32 12.03
CA ASN A 440 4.86 -22.89 13.22
C ASN A 440 6.06 -22.07 13.71
N GLU A 441 5.93 -21.41 14.86
CA GLU A 441 7.00 -20.67 15.54
C GLU A 441 7.14 -21.15 17.00
N LYS A 442 8.27 -21.78 17.33
CA LYS A 442 8.52 -22.31 18.67
C LYS A 442 9.24 -21.28 19.54
N ASP A 443 8.66 -21.00 20.70
CA ASP A 443 9.20 -20.09 21.71
C ASP A 443 8.69 -20.51 23.10
N SER A 444 9.63 -20.85 23.99
CA SER A 444 9.34 -21.27 25.36
C SER A 444 8.61 -20.22 26.20
N ALA A 445 8.71 -18.94 25.86
CA ALA A 445 8.03 -17.86 26.56
C ALA A 445 6.50 -17.94 26.43
N PHE A 446 5.99 -18.61 25.38
CA PHE A 446 4.56 -18.74 25.09
C PHE A 446 4.01 -20.14 25.44
N LYS A 447 4.79 -20.96 26.16
CA LYS A 447 4.40 -22.34 26.47
C LYS A 447 3.16 -22.38 27.35
N THR A 448 2.15 -23.13 26.92
CA THR A 448 0.93 -23.40 27.71
C THR A 448 0.56 -24.88 27.62
N HIS A 449 -0.03 -25.43 28.70
CA HIS A 449 -0.56 -26.80 28.66
C HIS A 449 -1.83 -26.85 27.82
N ILE A 450 -2.85 -26.09 28.22
CA ILE A 450 -4.13 -26.01 27.50
C ILE A 450 -4.41 -24.55 27.19
N LEU A 451 -4.67 -24.24 25.92
CA LEU A 451 -4.96 -22.89 25.44
C LEU A 451 -6.38 -22.81 24.88
N PHE A 452 -7.11 -21.76 25.25
CA PHE A 452 -8.33 -21.35 24.57
C PHE A 452 -8.28 -19.87 24.22
N VAL A 453 -8.56 -19.55 22.95
CA VAL A 453 -8.61 -18.17 22.46
C VAL A 453 -9.97 -17.91 21.83
N GLY A 454 -10.79 -17.06 22.45
CA GLY A 454 -12.14 -16.74 21.99
C GLY A 454 -12.93 -15.94 23.01
N ASN A 455 -14.01 -15.29 22.56
CA ASN A 455 -14.83 -14.41 23.40
C ASN A 455 -16.08 -15.12 23.94
N ALA A 456 -16.53 -14.74 25.13
CA ALA A 456 -17.75 -15.27 25.78
C ALA A 456 -19.01 -14.42 25.51
N TYR A 457 -19.18 -13.89 24.29
CA TYR A 457 -20.29 -12.98 23.94
C TYR A 457 -21.68 -13.59 24.20
N ASN A 458 -21.85 -14.88 23.89
CA ASN A 458 -23.15 -15.57 23.92
C ASN A 458 -23.26 -16.56 25.09
N GLY A 459 -22.49 -16.37 26.17
CA GLY A 459 -22.46 -17.29 27.30
C GLY A 459 -21.13 -18.04 27.45
N ILE A 460 -21.08 -18.89 28.48
CA ILE A 460 -19.96 -19.79 28.72
C ILE A 460 -19.86 -20.81 27.59
N ARG A 461 -18.62 -21.22 27.30
CA ARG A 461 -18.32 -22.21 26.27
C ARG A 461 -18.13 -23.60 26.87
N PRO A 462 -18.63 -24.69 26.26
CA PRO A 462 -18.49 -26.04 26.80
C PRO A 462 -17.03 -26.43 27.09
N ALA A 463 -16.10 -26.21 26.16
CA ALA A 463 -14.68 -26.56 26.34
C ALA A 463 -14.07 -25.88 27.57
N VAL A 464 -14.39 -24.60 27.75
CA VAL A 464 -13.88 -23.77 28.85
C VAL A 464 -14.56 -24.13 30.16
N GLU A 465 -15.88 -24.35 30.14
CA GLU A 465 -16.65 -24.81 31.29
C GLU A 465 -16.12 -26.14 31.81
N TYR A 466 -15.98 -27.15 30.94
CA TYR A 466 -15.48 -28.47 31.31
C TYR A 466 -14.04 -28.39 31.85
N ALA A 467 -13.17 -27.60 31.22
CA ALA A 467 -11.79 -27.44 31.69
C ALA A 467 -11.72 -26.77 33.08
N THR A 468 -12.48 -25.70 33.29
CA THR A 468 -12.45 -24.94 34.55
C THR A 468 -13.11 -25.70 35.69
N LYS A 469 -14.24 -26.38 35.44
CA LYS A 469 -14.95 -27.25 36.39
C LYS A 469 -14.10 -28.43 36.87
N ASN A 470 -13.28 -28.99 35.98
CA ASN A 470 -12.38 -30.11 36.29
C ASN A 470 -10.95 -29.67 36.65
N HIS A 471 -10.75 -28.39 36.96
CA HIS A 471 -9.47 -27.82 37.42
C HIS A 471 -8.27 -28.09 36.48
N LEU A 472 -8.51 -28.18 35.17
CA LEU A 472 -7.46 -28.38 34.19
C LEU A 472 -6.61 -27.11 34.03
N PRO A 473 -5.31 -27.22 33.64
CA PRO A 473 -4.39 -26.09 33.53
C PRO A 473 -4.64 -25.26 32.25
N ILE A 474 -5.84 -24.71 32.11
CA ILE A 474 -6.27 -23.90 30.97
C ILE A 474 -5.84 -22.43 31.10
N SER A 475 -5.34 -21.88 29.99
CA SER A 475 -5.07 -20.47 29.79
C SER A 475 -6.07 -19.90 28.79
N ILE A 476 -6.85 -18.92 29.22
CA ILE A 476 -7.97 -18.36 28.47
C ILE A 476 -7.65 -16.92 28.06
N PHE A 477 -7.79 -16.63 26.76
CA PHE A 477 -7.70 -15.30 26.21
C PHE A 477 -8.99 -14.90 25.49
N GLY A 478 -9.55 -13.74 25.84
CA GLY A 478 -10.74 -13.16 25.20
C GLY A 478 -11.60 -12.33 26.15
N LYS A 479 -12.61 -11.64 25.61
CA LYS A 479 -13.52 -10.79 26.39
C LYS A 479 -14.62 -11.57 27.10
N TYR A 480 -15.12 -10.95 28.17
CA TYR A 480 -16.32 -11.34 28.94
C TYR A 480 -16.20 -12.61 29.78
N TRP A 481 -15.04 -13.25 29.84
CA TRP A 481 -14.83 -14.44 30.68
C TRP A 481 -15.02 -14.19 32.16
N SER A 482 -14.68 -12.99 32.65
CA SER A 482 -14.85 -12.59 34.06
C SER A 482 -16.31 -12.61 34.54
N LYS A 483 -17.28 -12.64 33.61
CA LYS A 483 -18.71 -12.79 33.95
C LYS A 483 -19.11 -14.23 34.28
N TYR A 484 -18.37 -15.21 33.77
CA TYR A 484 -18.72 -16.63 33.86
C TYR A 484 -17.72 -17.45 34.68
N ILE A 485 -16.48 -16.96 34.83
CA ILE A 485 -15.41 -17.64 35.55
C ILE A 485 -15.00 -16.77 36.73
N SER A 486 -15.28 -17.25 37.95
CA SER A 486 -14.93 -16.57 39.20
C SER A 486 -13.44 -16.64 39.50
N ASP A 487 -12.80 -17.77 39.19
CA ASP A 487 -11.37 -17.96 39.39
C ASP A 487 -10.55 -17.30 38.28
N LYS A 488 -10.07 -16.09 38.56
CA LYS A 488 -9.31 -15.27 37.61
C LYS A 488 -7.99 -15.91 37.17
N LYS A 489 -7.48 -16.95 37.85
CA LYS A 489 -6.20 -17.57 37.49
C LYS A 489 -6.18 -18.17 36.08
N TYR A 490 -7.35 -18.56 35.56
CA TYR A 490 -7.50 -19.13 34.21
C TYR A 490 -7.50 -18.05 33.12
N ILE A 491 -7.88 -16.81 33.44
CA ILE A 491 -7.98 -15.71 32.47
C ILE A 491 -6.62 -15.03 32.38
N LYS A 492 -5.95 -15.14 31.22
CA LYS A 492 -4.60 -14.60 31.01
C LYS A 492 -4.59 -13.25 30.30
N GLY A 493 -5.66 -12.91 29.59
CA GLY A 493 -5.81 -11.62 28.93
C GLY A 493 -7.13 -11.50 28.17
N GLU A 494 -7.47 -10.29 27.75
CA GLU A 494 -8.71 -10.04 27.00
C GLU A 494 -8.51 -10.10 25.47
N TYR A 495 -7.25 -10.10 25.02
CA TYR A 495 -6.88 -10.03 23.61
C TYR A 495 -5.48 -10.63 23.40
N ILE A 496 -5.30 -11.29 22.26
CA ILE A 496 -4.00 -11.61 21.69
C ILE A 496 -3.98 -10.94 20.31
N ASP A 497 -2.89 -10.23 20.00
CA ASP A 497 -2.70 -9.70 18.65
C ASP A 497 -2.70 -10.85 17.64
N ASN A 498 -3.54 -10.77 16.61
CA ASN A 498 -3.68 -11.84 15.61
C ASN A 498 -2.40 -12.17 14.84
N ASN A 499 -1.36 -11.33 14.98
CA ASN A 499 -0.06 -11.56 14.38
C ASN A 499 0.96 -12.19 15.33
N ASP A 500 0.66 -12.24 16.62
CA ASP A 500 1.40 -13.05 17.59
C ASP A 500 0.65 -14.34 17.93
N LEU A 501 -0.61 -14.47 17.52
CA LEU A 501 -1.47 -15.60 17.85
C LEU A 501 -0.91 -16.96 17.41
N HIS A 502 -0.15 -17.00 16.32
CA HIS A 502 0.55 -18.22 15.88
C HIS A 502 1.58 -18.70 16.91
N LYS A 503 2.27 -17.80 17.61
CA LYS A 503 3.21 -18.16 18.70
C LYS A 503 2.47 -18.85 19.85
N TYR A 504 1.29 -18.37 20.20
CA TYR A 504 0.48 -19.01 21.25
C TYR A 504 0.00 -20.39 20.80
N TYR A 505 -0.51 -20.53 19.57
CA TYR A 505 -0.94 -21.82 19.04
C TYR A 505 0.22 -22.81 18.94
N SER A 506 1.34 -22.40 18.34
CA SER A 506 2.52 -23.26 18.16
C SER A 506 3.12 -23.75 19.47
N ASN A 507 2.95 -23.04 20.58
CA ASN A 507 3.56 -23.39 21.86
C ASN A 507 2.57 -23.95 22.90
N ALA A 508 1.30 -24.12 22.53
CA ALA A 508 0.34 -24.87 23.33
C ALA A 508 0.52 -26.39 23.16
N GLU A 509 0.44 -27.16 24.25
CA GLU A 509 0.41 -28.63 24.16
C GLU A 509 -0.93 -29.13 23.60
N ILE A 510 -2.02 -28.44 23.98
CA ILE A 510 -3.38 -28.65 23.48
C ILE A 510 -4.03 -27.28 23.26
N VAL A 511 -4.55 -27.04 22.05
CA VAL A 511 -5.49 -25.94 21.80
C VAL A 511 -6.91 -26.49 21.81
N LEU A 512 -7.80 -25.84 22.55
CA LEU A 512 -9.21 -26.19 22.59
C LEU A 512 -9.99 -25.37 21.56
N ASN A 513 -10.85 -26.05 20.82
CA ASN A 513 -11.85 -25.46 19.96
C ASN A 513 -13.27 -25.84 20.42
N ASP A 514 -14.18 -24.91 20.24
CA ASP A 514 -15.61 -25.15 20.26
C ASP A 514 -16.29 -24.38 19.13
N THR A 515 -17.49 -24.84 18.80
CA THR A 515 -18.35 -24.26 17.78
C THR A 515 -19.61 -23.71 18.44
N ASN A 516 -20.04 -22.49 18.06
CA ASN A 516 -21.31 -21.94 18.53
C ASN A 516 -22.47 -22.88 18.15
N ASP A 517 -23.50 -23.02 18.99
CA ASP A 517 -24.61 -23.95 18.74
C ASP A 517 -25.35 -23.69 17.42
N ASN A 518 -25.57 -22.42 17.08
CA ASN A 518 -26.20 -22.04 15.81
C ASN A 518 -25.36 -22.45 14.59
N MET A 519 -24.05 -22.29 14.67
CA MET A 519 -23.10 -22.71 13.65
C MET A 519 -23.03 -24.23 13.55
N LYS A 520 -22.95 -24.91 14.71
CA LYS A 520 -22.90 -26.37 14.82
C LYS A 520 -24.13 -27.03 14.20
N ARG A 521 -25.33 -26.54 14.52
CA ARG A 521 -26.60 -27.05 13.95
C ARG A 521 -26.62 -26.98 12.43
N GLU A 522 -26.05 -25.94 11.86
CA GLU A 522 -26.05 -25.68 10.42
C GLU A 522 -24.76 -26.18 9.73
N GLY A 523 -23.87 -26.89 10.42
CA GLY A 523 -22.67 -27.51 9.83
C GLY A 523 -21.53 -26.54 9.49
N PHE A 524 -21.39 -25.44 10.24
CA PHE A 524 -20.28 -24.50 10.08
C PHE A 524 -19.10 -24.88 10.99
N VAL A 525 -17.92 -25.04 10.39
CA VAL A 525 -16.66 -25.29 11.12
C VAL A 525 -16.01 -23.97 11.52
N SER A 526 -15.55 -23.89 12.76
CA SER A 526 -14.83 -22.72 13.31
C SER A 526 -13.50 -22.48 12.59
N ASN A 527 -13.19 -21.22 12.22
CA ASN A 527 -11.93 -20.88 11.55
C ASN A 527 -10.69 -21.24 12.37
N ARG A 528 -10.81 -21.20 13.70
CA ARG A 528 -9.72 -21.51 14.64
C ARG A 528 -9.06 -22.84 14.32
N ILE A 529 -9.82 -23.84 13.87
CA ILE A 529 -9.27 -25.14 13.49
C ILE A 529 -8.21 -24.97 12.40
N HIS A 530 -8.52 -24.22 11.34
CA HIS A 530 -7.58 -23.98 10.24
C HIS A 530 -6.34 -23.20 10.69
N ASP A 531 -6.53 -22.18 11.54
CA ASP A 531 -5.42 -21.35 12.02
C ASP A 531 -4.47 -22.16 12.92
N VAL A 532 -5.00 -22.96 13.84
CA VAL A 532 -4.22 -23.79 14.76
C VAL A 532 -3.46 -24.88 14.01
N THR A 533 -4.12 -25.58 13.09
CA THR A 533 -3.47 -26.66 12.34
C THR A 533 -2.42 -26.13 11.38
N ALA A 534 -2.56 -24.93 10.81
CA ALA A 534 -1.50 -24.26 10.04
C ALA A 534 -0.25 -23.92 10.88
N CYS A 535 -0.44 -23.68 12.18
CA CYS A 535 0.66 -23.52 13.14
C CYS A 535 1.31 -24.84 13.56
N LYS A 536 0.89 -25.98 12.97
CA LYS A 536 1.32 -27.34 13.33
C LYS A 536 1.05 -27.67 14.81
N ALA A 537 -0.02 -27.10 15.35
CA ALA A 537 -0.44 -27.28 16.72
C ALA A 537 -1.55 -28.33 16.83
N PHE A 538 -1.61 -28.99 17.99
CA PHE A 538 -2.59 -30.04 18.27
C PHE A 538 -3.90 -29.42 18.79
N VAL A 539 -5.02 -29.78 18.19
CA VAL A 539 -6.35 -29.23 18.50
C VAL A 539 -7.33 -30.32 18.88
N ILE A 540 -8.11 -30.08 19.93
CA ILE A 540 -9.28 -30.89 20.31
C ILE A 540 -10.53 -30.02 20.10
N SER A 541 -11.56 -30.59 19.47
CA SER A 541 -12.80 -29.86 19.15
C SER A 541 -14.04 -30.54 19.72
N ASP A 542 -15.14 -29.81 19.85
CA ASP A 542 -16.45 -30.43 20.00
C ASP A 542 -16.82 -31.24 18.75
N TYR A 543 -17.61 -32.31 18.91
CA TYR A 543 -17.97 -33.19 17.79
C TYR A 543 -18.84 -32.47 16.76
N LEU A 544 -18.40 -32.54 15.50
CA LEU A 544 -19.08 -32.05 14.30
C LEU A 544 -18.67 -32.95 13.12
N PRO A 545 -19.59 -33.63 12.42
CA PRO A 545 -19.23 -34.57 11.35
C PRO A 545 -18.47 -33.91 10.20
N GLU A 546 -18.66 -32.61 9.98
CA GLU A 546 -17.89 -31.84 9.00
C GLU A 546 -16.39 -31.79 9.35
N ILE A 547 -16.01 -31.77 10.63
CA ILE A 547 -14.59 -31.84 11.03
C ILE A 547 -14.01 -33.21 10.68
N GLU A 548 -14.75 -34.28 10.94
CA GLU A 548 -14.37 -35.65 10.57
C GLU A 548 -14.19 -35.79 9.06
N GLU A 549 -15.09 -35.22 8.27
CA GLU A 549 -14.98 -35.23 6.80
C GLU A 549 -13.76 -34.45 6.30
N MET A 550 -13.40 -33.35 6.97
CA MET A 550 -12.31 -32.47 6.57
C MET A 550 -10.93 -32.99 7.00
N TYR A 551 -10.84 -33.58 8.19
CA TYR A 551 -9.58 -33.91 8.85
C TYR A 551 -9.42 -35.39 9.21
N GLY A 552 -10.44 -36.22 8.98
CA GLY A 552 -10.45 -37.61 9.42
C GLY A 552 -10.29 -37.71 10.94
N ASP A 553 -9.39 -38.57 11.38
CA ASP A 553 -9.06 -38.78 12.78
C ASP A 553 -7.99 -37.81 13.33
N ALA A 554 -7.49 -36.88 12.51
CA ALA A 554 -6.40 -35.97 12.89
C ALA A 554 -6.80 -34.97 13.99
N ILE A 555 -8.09 -34.70 14.14
CA ILE A 555 -8.64 -33.83 15.17
C ILE A 555 -9.54 -34.65 16.09
N PRO A 556 -9.09 -34.98 17.32
CA PRO A 556 -9.92 -35.65 18.30
C PRO A 556 -11.10 -34.78 18.72
N MET A 557 -12.25 -35.42 18.92
CA MET A 557 -13.51 -34.74 19.21
C MET A 557 -14.25 -35.32 20.40
N TYR A 558 -14.92 -34.46 21.17
CA TYR A 558 -15.74 -34.85 22.32
C TYR A 558 -17.22 -34.48 22.13
N ARG A 559 -18.12 -35.27 22.70
CA ARG A 559 -19.59 -35.02 22.69
C ARG A 559 -20.12 -34.49 24.01
N ASN A 560 -19.44 -34.80 25.10
CA ASN A 560 -19.86 -34.49 26.47
C ASN A 560 -18.63 -34.28 27.37
N GLU A 561 -18.87 -33.83 28.60
CA GLU A 561 -17.83 -33.54 29.60
C GLU A 561 -16.94 -34.75 29.89
N LYS A 562 -17.52 -35.96 30.00
CA LYS A 562 -16.76 -37.19 30.32
C LYS A 562 -15.76 -37.52 29.20
N GLU A 563 -16.21 -37.52 27.96
CA GLU A 563 -15.33 -37.72 26.79
C GLU A 563 -14.27 -36.63 26.70
N PHE A 564 -14.64 -35.37 26.96
CA PHE A 564 -13.69 -34.25 26.97
C PHE A 564 -12.55 -34.49 27.96
N CYS A 565 -12.86 -34.82 29.21
CA CYS A 565 -11.86 -35.09 30.24
C CYS A 565 -10.96 -36.27 29.86
N GLN A 566 -11.55 -37.37 29.38
CA GLN A 566 -10.80 -38.56 28.97
C GLN A 566 -9.83 -38.25 27.81
N ILE A 567 -10.29 -37.52 26.79
CA ILE A 567 -9.47 -37.16 25.63
C ILE A 567 -8.35 -36.21 26.06
N VAL A 568 -8.64 -35.17 26.85
CA VAL A 568 -7.63 -34.21 27.29
C VAL A 568 -6.57 -34.89 28.16
N GLU A 569 -6.98 -35.69 29.15
CA GLU A 569 -6.06 -36.42 30.02
C GLU A 569 -5.20 -37.42 29.24
N TYR A 570 -5.82 -38.19 28.32
CA TYR A 570 -5.08 -39.08 27.44
C TYR A 570 -4.03 -38.30 26.66
N TYR A 571 -4.44 -37.25 25.94
CA TYR A 571 -3.51 -36.57 25.06
C TYR A 571 -2.44 -35.82 25.84
N LEU A 572 -2.68 -35.25 27.02
CA LEU A 572 -1.62 -34.66 27.85
C LEU A 572 -0.49 -35.66 28.15
N ASN A 573 -0.81 -36.93 28.35
CA ASN A 573 0.14 -38.00 28.63
C ASN A 573 0.77 -38.66 27.37
N HIS A 574 0.30 -38.34 26.16
CA HIS A 574 0.75 -38.97 24.90
C HIS A 574 1.34 -37.94 23.90
N PRO A 575 2.50 -37.31 24.19
CA PRO A 575 3.04 -36.21 23.39
C PRO A 575 3.43 -36.61 21.95
N GLU A 576 3.88 -37.84 21.73
CA GLU A 576 4.21 -38.31 20.37
C GLU A 576 2.98 -38.39 19.48
N GLU A 577 1.89 -38.93 20.00
CA GLU A 577 0.63 -39.05 19.25
C GLU A 577 0.03 -37.66 18.98
N ARG A 578 0.11 -36.74 19.95
CA ARG A 578 -0.26 -35.33 19.72
C ARG A 578 0.50 -34.73 18.52
N ARG A 579 1.82 -34.96 18.46
CA ARG A 579 2.67 -34.46 17.36
C ARG A 579 2.31 -35.08 16.02
N GLN A 580 2.02 -36.37 15.99
CA GLN A 580 1.61 -37.07 14.77
C GLN A 580 0.28 -36.55 14.23
N LYS A 581 -0.73 -36.40 15.10
CA LYS A 581 -2.05 -35.84 14.72
C LYS A 581 -1.95 -34.39 14.27
N ALA A 582 -1.16 -33.56 14.96
CA ALA A 582 -0.89 -32.18 14.54
C ALA A 582 -0.21 -32.10 13.15
N GLU A 583 0.75 -32.97 12.86
CA GLU A 583 1.40 -33.07 11.54
C GLU A 583 0.40 -33.47 10.44
N GLN A 584 -0.46 -34.46 10.72
CA GLN A 584 -1.50 -34.90 9.78
C GLN A 584 -2.47 -33.75 9.48
N ALA A 585 -2.97 -33.07 10.50
CA ALA A 585 -3.88 -31.95 10.34
C ALA A 585 -3.21 -30.77 9.59
N TYR A 586 -1.95 -30.45 9.89
CA TYR A 586 -1.16 -29.44 9.18
C TYR A 586 -1.07 -29.71 7.68
N LYS A 587 -0.72 -30.95 7.29
CA LYS A 587 -0.64 -31.36 5.87
C LYS A 587 -1.97 -31.22 5.16
N ILE A 588 -3.07 -31.59 5.81
CA ILE A 588 -4.42 -31.44 5.28
C ILE A 588 -4.75 -29.95 5.08
N THR A 589 -4.49 -29.11 6.07
CA THR A 589 -4.76 -27.66 6.01
C THR A 589 -4.01 -26.97 4.89
N LEU A 590 -2.71 -27.19 4.75
CA LEU A 590 -1.93 -26.57 3.68
C LEU A 590 -2.38 -27.03 2.28
N LYS A 591 -2.87 -28.26 2.17
CA LYS A 591 -3.32 -28.83 0.91
C LYS A 591 -4.71 -28.36 0.48
N TYR A 592 -5.60 -28.01 1.41
CA TYR A 592 -7.02 -27.78 1.11
C TYR A 592 -7.62 -26.49 1.66
N TYR A 593 -7.12 -25.94 2.77
CA TYR A 593 -7.80 -24.91 3.56
C TYR A 593 -6.99 -23.63 3.72
N THR A 594 -6.26 -23.22 2.68
CA THR A 594 -5.51 -21.96 2.65
C THR A 594 -6.24 -20.87 1.85
N ASN A 595 -5.98 -19.60 2.16
CA ASN A 595 -6.49 -18.45 1.42
C ASN A 595 -6.17 -18.55 -0.08
N ILE A 596 -5.01 -19.07 -0.46
CA ILE A 596 -4.60 -19.26 -1.86
C ILE A 596 -5.51 -20.25 -2.59
N ILE A 597 -5.89 -21.35 -1.93
CA ILE A 597 -6.79 -22.38 -2.48
C ILE A 597 -8.21 -21.84 -2.56
N PHE A 598 -8.68 -21.18 -1.50
CA PHE A 598 -9.98 -20.52 -1.49
C PHE A 598 -10.11 -19.52 -2.64
N SER A 599 -9.13 -18.61 -2.78
CA SER A 599 -9.12 -17.59 -3.84
C SER A 599 -9.04 -18.21 -5.24
N LYS A 600 -8.32 -19.32 -5.43
CA LYS A 600 -8.30 -20.06 -6.70
C LYS A 600 -9.70 -20.58 -7.07
N ASN A 601 -10.38 -21.21 -6.12
CA ASN A 601 -11.72 -21.76 -6.34
C ASN A 601 -12.76 -20.66 -6.53
N LEU A 602 -12.69 -19.58 -5.76
CA LEU A 602 -13.57 -18.43 -5.91
C LEU A 602 -13.40 -17.78 -7.29
N LYS A 603 -12.15 -17.57 -7.76
CA LYS A 603 -11.88 -17.03 -9.10
C LYS A 603 -12.48 -17.91 -10.21
N LYS A 604 -12.43 -19.25 -10.05
CA LYS A 604 -13.06 -20.20 -10.97
C LYS A 604 -14.58 -20.00 -11.02
N ILE A 605 -15.25 -19.95 -9.86
CA ILE A 605 -16.69 -19.73 -9.75
C ILE A 605 -17.10 -18.39 -10.41
N ILE A 606 -16.35 -17.33 -10.15
CA ILE A 606 -16.56 -16.01 -10.77
C ILE A 606 -16.46 -16.10 -12.30
N SER A 607 -15.40 -16.74 -12.81
CA SER A 607 -15.16 -16.86 -14.24
C SER A 607 -16.28 -17.63 -14.95
N GLU A 608 -16.73 -18.75 -14.36
CA GLU A 608 -17.84 -19.54 -14.88
C GLU A 608 -19.16 -18.73 -14.91
N TYR A 609 -19.43 -17.94 -13.86
CA TYR A 609 -20.62 -17.10 -13.82
C TYR A 609 -20.60 -16.01 -14.91
N VAL A 610 -19.47 -15.32 -15.07
CA VAL A 610 -19.32 -14.23 -16.06
C VAL A 610 -19.46 -14.78 -17.49
N LEU A 611 -18.88 -15.96 -17.79
CA LEU A 611 -19.00 -16.60 -19.10
C LEU A 611 -20.46 -16.96 -19.48
N LEU A 612 -21.26 -17.41 -18.51
CA LEU A 612 -22.66 -17.81 -18.75
C LEU A 612 -23.62 -16.65 -18.96
N LYS A 613 -23.24 -15.42 -18.59
CA LYS A 613 -24.10 -14.23 -18.63
C LYS A 613 -23.79 -13.29 -19.80
N ARG A 614 -22.75 -13.56 -20.60
CA ARG A 614 -22.47 -12.77 -21.81
C ARG A 614 -23.50 -13.11 -22.91
N PRO A 615 -24.13 -12.12 -23.56
CA PRO A 615 -25.10 -12.38 -24.62
C PRO A 615 -24.46 -13.20 -25.76
N LEU A 616 -25.26 -14.07 -26.39
CA LEU A 616 -24.85 -14.95 -27.49
C LEU A 616 -24.19 -14.18 -28.65
N SER A 617 -24.54 -12.89 -28.84
CA SER A 617 -23.94 -11.97 -29.80
C SER A 617 -22.48 -11.56 -29.50
N ILE A 618 -22.01 -11.72 -28.26
CA ILE A 618 -20.61 -11.47 -27.87
C ILE A 618 -19.81 -12.78 -27.90
N LEU A 619 -20.46 -13.92 -27.69
CA LEU A 619 -19.84 -15.23 -27.88
C LEU A 619 -19.52 -15.47 -29.37
N SER A 620 -20.33 -14.97 -30.32
CA SER A 620 -19.97 -14.98 -31.74
C SER A 620 -18.68 -14.18 -32.02
N ASP A 621 -18.47 -13.04 -31.38
CA ASP A 621 -17.25 -12.23 -31.54
C ASP A 621 -15.99 -12.93 -31.00
N TYR A 622 -16.14 -13.74 -29.94
CA TYR A 622 -15.04 -14.57 -29.41
C TYR A 622 -14.75 -15.80 -30.27
N ILE A 623 -15.73 -16.30 -31.02
CA ILE A 623 -15.58 -17.41 -31.96
C ILE A 623 -14.93 -16.94 -33.28
N LEU A 624 -15.05 -15.65 -33.62
CA LEU A 624 -14.64 -15.05 -34.88
C LEU A 624 -13.25 -14.42 -34.91
N LEU A 625 -12.49 -14.43 -33.80
CA LEU A 625 -11.07 -14.05 -33.80
C LEU A 625 -10.20 -15.21 -34.35
N PRO A 626 -9.28 -14.97 -35.31
CA PRO A 626 -8.39 -16.01 -35.87
C PRO A 626 -7.61 -16.79 -34.80
N TYR A 627 -7.34 -16.14 -33.67
CA TYR A 627 -6.68 -16.71 -32.48
C TYR A 627 -7.44 -17.87 -31.81
N ASN A 628 -8.77 -17.97 -32.01
CA ASN A 628 -9.62 -18.94 -31.33
C ASN A 628 -10.00 -20.17 -32.18
N LEU A 629 -9.65 -20.26 -33.46
CA LEU A 629 -9.86 -21.48 -34.26
C LEU A 629 -9.10 -22.70 -33.68
N TYR A 630 -7.92 -22.46 -33.09
CA TYR A 630 -7.15 -23.49 -32.37
C TYR A 630 -7.82 -23.92 -31.07
N ARG A 631 -8.41 -22.98 -30.32
CA ARG A 631 -9.24 -23.27 -29.14
C ARG A 631 -10.55 -23.96 -29.51
N PHE A 632 -11.14 -23.65 -30.67
CA PHE A 632 -12.39 -24.25 -31.15
C PHE A 632 -12.23 -25.73 -31.50
N LYS A 633 -11.07 -26.16 -32.02
CA LYS A 633 -10.75 -27.59 -32.21
C LYS A 633 -10.71 -28.37 -30.88
N ASN A 634 -10.28 -27.73 -29.78
CA ASN A 634 -10.27 -28.33 -28.44
C ASN A 634 -11.63 -28.20 -27.74
N LEU A 635 -12.41 -27.14 -28.01
CA LEU A 635 -13.77 -26.94 -27.53
C LEU A 635 -14.79 -27.88 -28.21
N LYS A 636 -14.54 -28.31 -29.46
CA LYS A 636 -15.33 -29.38 -30.12
C LYS A 636 -15.33 -30.71 -29.33
N LYS A 637 -14.33 -30.96 -28.47
CA LYS A 637 -14.30 -32.12 -27.57
C LYS A 637 -15.11 -31.92 -26.28
N LEU A 638 -15.52 -30.69 -25.98
CA LEU A 638 -16.17 -30.26 -24.73
C LEU A 638 -17.63 -29.81 -24.91
N ILE A 639 -18.11 -29.67 -26.15
CA ILE A 639 -19.46 -29.20 -26.48
C ILE A 639 -20.21 -30.31 -27.24
N SER A 640 -21.47 -30.56 -26.88
CA SER A 640 -22.27 -31.63 -27.50
C SER A 640 -22.54 -31.38 -28.99
N PRO A 641 -22.56 -32.41 -29.86
CA PRO A 641 -22.77 -32.27 -31.32
C PRO A 641 -24.03 -31.50 -31.71
N LYS A 642 -25.07 -31.56 -30.88
CA LYS A 642 -26.39 -30.94 -31.11
C LYS A 642 -26.36 -29.40 -31.18
N ILE A 643 -25.31 -28.76 -30.64
CA ILE A 643 -25.13 -27.30 -30.64
C ILE A 643 -24.45 -26.82 -31.95
N ILE A 644 -23.69 -27.69 -32.61
CA ILE A 644 -22.94 -27.35 -33.84
C ILE A 644 -23.87 -27.31 -35.06
N GLU A 645 -24.92 -28.12 -35.06
CA GLU A 645 -25.88 -28.24 -36.16
C GLU A 645 -26.82 -27.01 -36.29
N GLN A 646 -26.91 -26.18 -35.24
CA GLN A 646 -27.78 -25.01 -35.21
C GLN A 646 -27.16 -23.72 -35.76
N LEU A 647 -25.87 -23.72 -36.12
CA LEU A 647 -25.14 -22.54 -36.62
C LEU A 647 -25.07 -22.58 -38.15
N THR A 648 -25.94 -21.82 -38.83
CA THR A 648 -26.14 -21.89 -40.28
C THR A 648 -25.00 -21.29 -41.11
N GLN A 649 -24.73 -21.96 -42.24
CA GLN A 649 -23.64 -21.72 -43.22
C GLN A 649 -23.59 -20.29 -43.79
N ALA A 650 -24.72 -19.57 -43.78
CA ALA A 650 -24.82 -18.19 -44.28
C ALA A 650 -24.10 -17.14 -43.38
N SER A 651 -23.90 -17.43 -42.09
CA SER A 651 -23.11 -16.55 -41.21
C SER A 651 -21.61 -16.66 -41.46
N TYR A 652 -21.16 -17.77 -42.05
CA TYR A 652 -19.74 -18.04 -42.30
C TYR A 652 -19.18 -17.20 -43.46
N GLU A 653 -19.91 -17.13 -44.58
CA GLU A 653 -19.45 -16.43 -45.80
C GLU A 653 -19.39 -14.91 -45.62
N LYS A 654 -20.36 -14.35 -44.88
CA LYS A 654 -20.44 -12.91 -44.59
C LYS A 654 -19.32 -12.42 -43.66
N GLU A 655 -18.84 -13.31 -42.79
CA GLU A 655 -17.75 -13.03 -41.85
C GLU A 655 -16.36 -13.25 -42.49
N GLU A 656 -16.22 -14.13 -43.49
CA GLU A 656 -14.97 -14.25 -44.27
C GLU A 656 -14.66 -12.96 -45.06
N GLU A 657 -15.70 -12.33 -45.62
CA GLU A 657 -15.57 -11.06 -46.34
C GLU A 657 -15.20 -9.90 -45.40
N ARG A 658 -15.75 -9.89 -44.18
CA ARG A 658 -15.42 -8.93 -43.12
C ARG A 658 -14.00 -9.10 -42.60
N ALA A 659 -13.55 -10.34 -42.37
CA ALA A 659 -12.18 -10.64 -41.94
C ALA A 659 -11.14 -10.27 -43.00
N ARG A 660 -11.45 -10.44 -44.30
CA ARG A 660 -10.58 -9.94 -45.38
C ARG A 660 -10.46 -8.42 -45.35
N LYS A 661 -11.55 -7.71 -45.08
CA LYS A 661 -11.59 -6.24 -45.00
C LYS A 661 -10.81 -5.72 -43.78
N GLU A 662 -10.97 -6.34 -42.61
CA GLU A 662 -10.26 -5.98 -41.39
C GLU A 662 -8.76 -6.32 -41.45
N LYS A 663 -8.38 -7.43 -42.10
CA LYS A 663 -6.98 -7.75 -42.43
C LYS A 663 -6.35 -6.69 -43.32
N GLN A 664 -7.09 -6.23 -44.35
CA GLN A 664 -6.63 -5.18 -45.24
C GLN A 664 -6.49 -3.84 -44.50
N ASP A 665 -7.41 -3.53 -43.58
CA ASP A 665 -7.34 -2.33 -42.74
C ASP A 665 -6.22 -2.38 -41.70
N ALA A 666 -5.93 -3.53 -41.10
CA ALA A 666 -4.79 -3.71 -40.20
C ALA A 666 -3.45 -3.59 -40.94
N LEU A 667 -3.34 -4.17 -42.14
CA LEU A 667 -2.18 -3.96 -43.02
C LEU A 667 -2.04 -2.50 -43.45
N ASN A 668 -3.16 -1.81 -43.71
CA ASN A 668 -3.16 -0.37 -44.00
C ASN A 668 -2.81 0.47 -42.76
N LYS A 669 -3.16 0.03 -41.55
CA LYS A 669 -2.82 0.68 -40.27
C LYS A 669 -1.34 0.51 -39.93
N ILE A 670 -0.79 -0.68 -40.16
CA ILE A 670 0.65 -0.96 -40.05
C ILE A 670 1.43 -0.12 -41.07
N ARG A 671 0.93 0.00 -42.31
CA ARG A 671 1.50 0.88 -43.34
C ARG A 671 1.42 2.38 -43.01
N ARG A 672 0.47 2.80 -42.17
CA ARG A 672 0.27 4.21 -41.71
C ARG A 672 1.00 4.56 -40.41
N LEU A 673 1.55 3.56 -39.70
CA LEU A 673 2.23 3.71 -38.41
C LEU A 673 3.76 3.57 -38.51
N LEU A 674 4.26 3.16 -39.69
CA LEU A 674 5.56 3.60 -40.16
C LEU A 674 5.41 5.11 -40.37
N ILE A 675 6.14 5.96 -39.65
CA ILE A 675 6.06 7.41 -39.86
C ILE A 675 7.16 7.78 -40.86
N PRO A 676 6.81 8.37 -42.01
CA PRO A 676 7.77 8.72 -43.04
C PRO A 676 8.46 10.03 -42.65
N VAL A 677 9.78 10.10 -42.83
CA VAL A 677 10.48 11.38 -42.84
C VAL A 677 9.95 12.18 -44.04
N ARG A 678 9.39 13.38 -43.80
CA ARG A 678 9.07 14.32 -44.88
C ARG A 678 10.33 15.10 -45.26
N ILE A 679 10.60 15.20 -46.56
CA ILE A 679 11.79 15.85 -47.10
C ILE A 679 11.34 17.00 -48.02
N ASP A 680 11.49 18.23 -47.55
CA ASP A 680 11.24 19.39 -48.41
C ASP A 680 12.56 19.84 -49.04
N VAL A 681 12.64 19.83 -50.38
CA VAL A 681 13.83 20.22 -51.13
C VAL A 681 13.57 21.55 -51.84
N LYS A 682 14.39 22.56 -51.51
CA LYS A 682 14.34 23.88 -52.13
C LYS A 682 15.63 24.13 -52.89
N ASN A 683 15.54 24.50 -54.17
CA ASN A 683 16.68 24.98 -54.94
C ASN A 683 16.57 26.50 -55.09
N GLN A 684 17.49 27.24 -54.48
CA GLN A 684 17.61 28.68 -54.67
C GLN A 684 18.57 28.97 -55.83
N GLY A 685 18.12 28.71 -57.06
CA GLY A 685 18.69 29.36 -58.25
C GLY A 685 18.21 30.81 -58.38
N GLU A 686 18.61 31.54 -59.42
CA GLU A 686 18.26 32.96 -59.66
C GLU A 686 16.73 33.29 -59.59
N GLN A 687 15.83 32.30 -59.70
CA GLN A 687 14.38 32.48 -59.61
C GLN A 687 13.68 31.73 -58.45
N GLY A 688 14.41 31.09 -57.53
CA GLY A 688 13.92 30.61 -56.23
C GLY A 688 12.59 29.82 -56.18
N ASN A 689 12.59 28.52 -56.54
CA ASN A 689 11.41 27.65 -56.46
C ASN A 689 11.52 26.57 -55.35
N ASN A 690 10.38 26.19 -54.74
CA ASN A 690 10.29 25.18 -53.66
C ASN A 690 9.59 23.90 -54.15
N LEU A 691 10.10 22.71 -53.82
CA LEU A 691 9.37 21.45 -53.97
C LEU A 691 9.23 20.75 -52.60
N VAL A 692 8.08 20.13 -52.35
CA VAL A 692 7.77 19.36 -51.13
C VAL A 692 7.66 17.89 -51.50
N VAL A 693 8.43 17.01 -50.85
CA VAL A 693 8.37 15.56 -51.06
C VAL A 693 8.10 14.82 -49.74
N THR A 694 6.99 14.08 -49.65
CA THR A 694 6.65 13.23 -48.50
C THR A 694 6.98 11.77 -48.80
N ALA A 695 7.81 11.11 -47.99
CA ALA A 695 8.37 9.78 -48.26
C ALA A 695 7.40 8.58 -48.14
N GLU A 696 6.08 8.79 -48.25
CA GLU A 696 5.08 7.70 -48.12
C GLU A 696 3.95 7.71 -49.15
N GLY A 697 3.96 8.64 -50.09
CA GLY A 697 2.88 8.76 -51.07
C GLY A 697 3.41 9.13 -52.44
N LYS A 698 2.87 8.45 -53.47
CA LYS A 698 3.12 8.73 -54.90
C LYS A 698 3.16 10.25 -55.15
N ILE A 699 4.29 10.74 -55.66
CA ILE A 699 4.40 12.09 -56.18
C ILE A 699 3.79 12.08 -57.58
N SER A 700 2.64 12.70 -57.75
CA SER A 700 2.22 13.15 -59.08
C SER A 700 3.14 14.30 -59.49
N THR A 701 3.71 14.24 -60.69
CA THR A 701 4.39 15.39 -61.32
C THR A 701 3.52 16.63 -61.17
N PRO A 702 3.96 17.68 -60.46
CA PRO A 702 3.17 18.91 -60.37
C PRO A 702 2.97 19.48 -61.79
N ASP A 703 1.76 19.89 -62.14
CA ASP A 703 1.39 20.37 -63.49
C ASP A 703 2.27 21.53 -64.00
N TYR A 704 2.96 22.23 -63.10
CA TYR A 704 3.95 23.26 -63.45
C TYR A 704 5.17 22.72 -64.23
N PHE A 705 5.51 21.43 -64.13
CA PHE A 705 6.68 20.84 -64.81
C PHE A 705 6.44 20.45 -66.27
N ALA A 706 5.20 20.47 -66.76
CA ALA A 706 4.87 19.98 -68.11
C ALA A 706 5.08 21.01 -69.23
N LYS A 707 5.22 22.32 -68.92
CA LYS A 707 5.17 23.38 -69.94
C LYS A 707 6.51 23.87 -70.49
N ASP A 708 7.61 23.76 -69.74
CA ASP A 708 8.85 24.49 -70.10
C ASP A 708 10.09 23.59 -70.29
N GLY A 709 9.92 22.35 -70.81
CA GLY A 709 11.05 21.53 -71.28
C GLY A 709 12.16 21.29 -70.23
N SER A 710 11.81 21.20 -68.94
CA SER A 710 12.73 21.15 -67.80
C SER A 710 12.82 19.73 -67.17
N PRO A 711 13.96 19.32 -66.57
CA PRO A 711 14.23 17.92 -66.20
C PRO A 711 13.30 17.35 -65.12
N GLY A 712 12.80 16.13 -65.36
CA GLY A 712 11.98 15.33 -64.45
C GLY A 712 12.78 14.39 -63.54
N TYR A 713 12.09 13.78 -62.57
CA TYR A 713 12.65 12.87 -61.57
C TYR A 713 12.10 11.44 -61.75
N VAL A 714 12.93 10.43 -61.47
CA VAL A 714 12.53 9.00 -61.40
C VAL A 714 12.78 8.51 -59.98
N ILE A 715 11.75 7.99 -59.31
CA ILE A 715 11.84 7.39 -57.97
C ILE A 715 11.83 5.87 -58.14
N GLU A 716 12.94 5.21 -57.80
CA GLU A 716 13.01 3.76 -57.64
C GLU A 716 12.90 3.39 -56.15
N TYR A 717 11.92 2.56 -55.80
CA TYR A 717 11.63 2.18 -54.42
C TYR A 717 12.33 0.86 -54.06
N ASN A 718 13.24 0.88 -53.09
CA ASN A 718 13.78 -0.33 -52.46
C ASN A 718 13.41 -0.34 -50.96
N LYS A 719 12.68 -1.37 -50.50
CA LYS A 719 11.93 -1.37 -49.23
C LYS A 719 12.78 -1.34 -47.94
N LEU A 720 14.09 -1.52 -48.02
CA LEU A 720 14.98 -1.55 -46.84
C LEU A 720 15.80 -0.26 -46.64
N VAL A 721 15.99 0.55 -47.70
CA VAL A 721 16.69 1.84 -47.66
C VAL A 721 15.92 2.81 -48.55
N ASN A 722 15.33 3.85 -47.98
CA ASN A 722 14.61 4.85 -48.76
C ASN A 722 15.64 5.67 -49.56
N LYS A 723 15.90 5.29 -50.82
CA LYS A 723 16.79 6.01 -51.73
C LYS A 723 15.99 6.96 -52.63
N ILE A 724 16.45 8.20 -52.75
CA ILE A 724 15.82 9.26 -53.55
C ILE A 724 16.89 9.83 -54.47
N LYS A 725 16.70 9.74 -55.79
CA LYS A 725 17.56 10.37 -56.79
C LYS A 725 16.96 11.72 -57.20
N LEU A 726 17.76 12.78 -57.11
CA LEU A 726 17.43 14.14 -57.50
C LEU A 726 18.37 14.58 -58.62
N LYS A 727 17.85 15.18 -59.69
CA LYS A 727 18.67 15.83 -60.72
C LYS A 727 18.61 17.34 -60.55
N VAL A 728 19.75 17.98 -60.39
CA VAL A 728 19.87 19.43 -60.21
C VAL A 728 19.71 20.11 -61.57
N ILE A 729 18.86 21.13 -61.60
CA ILE A 729 18.37 21.74 -62.84
C ILE A 729 19.01 23.09 -63.19
N ARG A 730 19.70 23.74 -62.24
CA ARG A 730 20.57 24.93 -62.41
C ARG A 730 21.55 25.04 -61.23
N ASN A 731 22.67 25.74 -61.42
CA ASN A 731 23.59 26.09 -60.34
C ASN A 731 22.85 26.86 -59.22
N GLY A 732 23.12 26.54 -57.96
CA GLY A 732 22.51 27.23 -56.82
C GLY A 732 22.81 26.55 -55.48
N GLU A 733 22.17 27.04 -54.41
CA GLU A 733 22.13 26.35 -53.12
C GLU A 733 20.88 25.47 -53.01
N LEU A 734 21.09 24.22 -52.64
CA LEU A 734 20.02 23.26 -52.38
C LEU A 734 19.86 23.08 -50.88
N ILE A 735 18.65 23.38 -50.38
CA ILE A 735 18.25 23.26 -48.97
C ILE A 735 17.33 22.06 -48.84
N ILE A 736 17.76 21.09 -48.03
CA ILE A 736 17.01 19.87 -47.73
C ILE A 736 16.53 19.97 -46.29
N ASN A 737 15.21 19.93 -46.09
CA ASN A 737 14.61 19.97 -44.76
C ASN A 737 14.03 18.61 -44.42
N PHE A 738 14.50 18.00 -43.33
CA PHE A 738 13.94 16.78 -42.78
C PHE A 738 12.95 17.15 -41.67
N LYS A 739 11.70 16.67 -41.78
CA LYS A 739 10.58 17.02 -40.90
C LYS A 739 9.72 15.80 -40.58
N SER A 740 9.09 15.79 -39.39
CA SER A 740 7.95 14.90 -39.12
C SER A 740 6.70 15.37 -39.88
N GLN A 741 5.72 14.48 -40.07
CA GLN A 741 4.36 14.91 -40.42
C GLN A 741 3.81 15.83 -39.30
N ASP A 742 3.37 17.03 -39.68
CA ASP A 742 2.83 18.07 -38.79
C ASP A 742 1.59 17.55 -38.05
N LYS A 743 1.67 17.36 -36.73
CA LYS A 743 0.51 17.10 -35.87
C LYS A 743 0.31 18.27 -34.90
N ARG A 744 -0.36 19.31 -35.38
CA ARG A 744 -0.96 20.33 -34.52
C ARG A 744 -2.15 19.71 -33.79
N TYR A 745 -2.12 19.68 -32.46
CA TYR A 745 -3.27 19.34 -31.63
C TYR A 745 -3.65 20.60 -30.83
N GLN A 746 -4.85 21.14 -31.09
CA GLN A 746 -5.36 22.36 -30.43
C GLN A 746 -4.45 23.60 -30.53
N GLY A 747 -3.74 23.76 -31.66
CA GLY A 747 -2.95 24.96 -31.92
C GLY A 747 -1.58 25.02 -31.23
N GLU A 748 -1.26 24.08 -30.34
CA GLU A 748 0.07 23.98 -29.74
C GLU A 748 1.01 23.08 -30.56
N LYS A 749 2.27 23.53 -30.70
CA LYS A 749 3.33 22.77 -31.37
C LYS A 749 3.97 21.83 -30.36
N TYR A 750 3.82 20.52 -30.56
CA TYR A 750 4.54 19.52 -29.79
C TYR A 750 5.89 19.18 -30.46
N PRO A 751 6.96 18.97 -29.70
CA PRO A 751 8.23 18.48 -30.24
C PRO A 751 8.09 17.05 -30.79
N PHE A 752 8.89 16.69 -31.80
CA PHE A 752 8.85 15.37 -32.43
C PHE A 752 10.26 14.75 -32.58
N TRP A 753 10.27 13.44 -32.79
CA TRP A 753 11.46 12.60 -32.97
C TRP A 753 11.62 12.25 -34.45
N ILE A 754 12.83 12.32 -34.99
CA ILE A 754 13.17 11.75 -36.30
C ILE A 754 14.05 10.54 -36.02
N ASP A 755 13.59 9.34 -36.39
CA ASP A 755 14.32 8.10 -36.14
C ASP A 755 14.99 7.58 -37.43
N TYR A 756 16.32 7.64 -37.46
CA TYR A 756 17.14 7.18 -38.58
C TYR A 756 18.47 6.66 -38.07
N LYS A 757 19.04 5.70 -38.78
CA LYS A 757 20.38 5.14 -38.54
C LYS A 757 21.45 6.02 -39.17
N SER A 758 21.25 6.43 -40.42
CA SER A 758 22.13 7.37 -41.12
C SER A 758 21.37 8.06 -42.26
N ILE A 759 21.72 9.31 -42.53
CA ILE A 759 21.29 10.02 -43.73
C ILE A 759 22.52 10.33 -44.58
N LYS A 760 22.53 9.84 -45.81
CA LYS A 760 23.61 10.00 -46.77
C LYS A 760 23.14 10.84 -47.95
N ILE A 761 24.03 11.68 -48.48
CA ILE A 761 23.84 12.33 -49.78
C ILE A 761 25.06 12.01 -50.64
N ASN A 762 24.84 11.42 -51.81
CA ASN A 762 25.89 10.89 -52.70
C ASN A 762 26.87 9.94 -52.00
N GLY A 763 26.35 9.12 -51.08
CA GLY A 763 27.15 8.17 -50.29
C GLY A 763 27.87 8.80 -49.10
N THR A 764 27.92 10.13 -48.98
CA THR A 764 28.52 10.83 -47.83
C THR A 764 27.49 10.98 -46.72
N ASP A 765 27.79 10.49 -45.53
CA ASP A 765 26.93 10.70 -44.37
C ASP A 765 26.90 12.17 -43.96
N ILE A 766 25.71 12.77 -43.94
CA ILE A 766 25.51 14.14 -43.49
C ILE A 766 25.02 14.21 -42.04
N LEU A 767 24.58 13.08 -41.49
CA LEU A 767 24.22 12.87 -40.11
C LEU A 767 24.63 11.44 -39.71
N GLN A 768 25.67 11.32 -38.87
CA GLN A 768 26.15 10.05 -38.31
C GLN A 768 25.91 10.00 -36.80
N SER A 769 24.78 9.44 -36.36
CA SER A 769 24.62 8.92 -35.00
C SER A 769 23.27 8.22 -34.84
N PRO A 770 23.18 7.00 -34.27
CA PRO A 770 21.90 6.37 -33.94
C PRO A 770 21.36 7.05 -32.69
N VAL A 771 20.63 8.14 -32.88
CA VAL A 771 20.04 8.89 -31.78
C VAL A 771 18.61 9.19 -32.21
N SER A 772 17.63 8.79 -31.41
CA SER A 772 16.34 9.46 -31.45
C SER A 772 16.62 10.90 -31.03
N VAL A 773 16.78 11.81 -31.99
CA VAL A 773 17.14 13.20 -31.69
C VAL A 773 15.85 13.99 -31.50
N TRP A 774 15.76 14.64 -30.35
CA TRP A 774 14.72 15.62 -30.06
C TRP A 774 14.93 16.85 -30.96
N HIS A 775 13.96 17.15 -31.81
CA HIS A 775 13.99 18.35 -32.65
C HIS A 775 12.75 19.21 -32.38
N ASP A 776 12.96 20.41 -31.85
CA ASP A 776 11.94 21.46 -31.78
C ASP A 776 11.66 22.11 -33.15
N LYS A 777 12.59 21.95 -34.11
CA LYS A 777 12.54 22.53 -35.46
C LYS A 777 13.08 21.57 -36.53
N PRO A 778 12.66 21.70 -37.80
CA PRO A 778 13.19 20.93 -38.93
C PRO A 778 14.73 20.94 -39.02
N TYR A 779 15.36 19.77 -39.17
CA TYR A 779 16.78 19.72 -39.50
C TYR A 779 16.98 20.19 -40.94
N ARG A 780 17.89 21.15 -41.16
CA ARG A 780 18.18 21.71 -42.49
C ARG A 780 19.61 21.42 -42.89
N TYR A 781 19.77 20.81 -44.05
CA TYR A 781 21.07 20.63 -44.69
C TYR A 781 21.15 21.51 -45.94
N ARG A 782 22.26 22.22 -46.13
CA ARG A 782 22.52 23.04 -47.32
C ARG A 782 23.76 22.56 -48.06
N MET A 783 23.68 22.53 -49.38
CA MET A 783 24.86 22.31 -50.23
C MET A 783 24.77 23.13 -51.51
N SER A 784 25.91 23.63 -51.97
CA SER A 784 26.04 24.19 -53.32
C SER A 784 26.02 23.06 -54.33
N VAL A 785 25.28 23.25 -55.41
CA VAL A 785 25.11 22.25 -56.46
C VAL A 785 25.27 22.90 -57.82
N ILE A 786 25.78 22.15 -58.78
CA ILE A 786 25.94 22.60 -60.16
C ILE A 786 24.88 21.98 -61.07
N ASN A 787 24.60 22.65 -62.17
CA ASN A 787 23.61 22.26 -63.16
C ASN A 787 23.89 20.83 -63.63
N THR A 788 22.82 20.06 -63.83
CA THR A 788 22.79 18.65 -64.23
C THR A 788 23.41 17.63 -63.26
N GLN A 789 23.91 18.06 -62.09
CA GLN A 789 24.41 17.15 -61.06
C GLN A 789 23.30 16.23 -60.54
N GLU A 790 23.59 14.94 -60.40
CA GLU A 790 22.69 13.99 -59.75
C GLU A 790 23.06 13.83 -58.26
N LEU A 791 22.05 13.84 -57.41
CA LEU A 791 22.15 13.64 -55.97
C LEU A 791 21.34 12.41 -55.58
N THR A 792 21.95 11.48 -54.87
CA THR A 792 21.26 10.34 -54.26
C THR A 792 21.18 10.57 -52.76
N ILE A 793 19.98 10.80 -52.24
CA ILE A 793 19.73 10.83 -50.81
C ILE A 793 19.37 9.42 -50.37
N GLU A 794 20.10 8.87 -49.41
CA GLU A 794 19.81 7.56 -48.82
C GLU A 794 19.50 7.74 -47.33
N ILE A 795 18.32 7.28 -46.92
CA ILE A 795 17.94 7.24 -45.51
C ILE A 795 17.92 5.79 -45.08
N GLU A 796 18.88 5.41 -44.22
CA GLU A 796 18.83 4.16 -43.48
C GLU A 796 18.01 4.43 -42.22
N ASN A 797 16.86 3.76 -42.06
CA ASN A 797 16.04 3.89 -40.86
C ASN A 797 16.62 3.03 -39.72
N ASN A 798 16.52 3.50 -38.47
CA ASN A 798 16.69 2.63 -37.31
C ASN A 798 15.42 1.77 -37.20
N TYR A 799 15.54 0.46 -37.35
CA TYR A 799 14.44 -0.45 -36.99
C TYR A 799 14.52 -0.82 -35.50
N TYR A 800 14.62 0.18 -34.63
CA TYR A 800 14.61 -0.01 -33.18
C TYR A 800 13.46 0.76 -32.55
N ALA A 801 12.24 0.24 -32.73
CA ALA A 801 11.08 0.75 -32.03
C ALA A 801 10.25 -0.39 -31.41
N TYR A 802 10.91 -1.33 -30.73
CA TYR A 802 10.23 -2.28 -29.86
C TYR A 802 11.11 -2.60 -28.65
N SER A 803 10.54 -2.51 -27.44
CA SER A 803 11.10 -3.24 -26.30
C SER A 803 10.99 -4.74 -26.61
N ALA A 804 11.93 -5.55 -26.10
CA ALA A 804 11.90 -7.01 -26.28
C ALA A 804 10.53 -7.62 -25.95
N GLU A 805 9.81 -7.03 -24.98
CA GLU A 805 8.47 -7.43 -24.55
C GLU A 805 7.38 -7.22 -25.62
N LEU A 806 7.42 -6.12 -26.38
CA LEU A 806 6.42 -5.86 -27.42
C LEU A 806 6.66 -6.74 -28.66
N LEU A 807 7.92 -7.08 -28.95
CA LEU A 807 8.26 -8.02 -30.02
C LEU A 807 7.88 -9.45 -29.65
N LEU A 808 8.05 -9.85 -28.38
CA LEU A 808 7.58 -11.13 -27.84
C LEU A 808 6.05 -11.24 -27.91
N ASP A 809 5.32 -10.18 -27.55
CA ASP A 809 3.85 -10.15 -27.63
C ASP A 809 3.34 -10.22 -29.09
N ILE A 810 4.13 -9.74 -30.06
CA ILE A 810 3.84 -9.91 -31.49
C ILE A 810 4.16 -11.34 -31.94
N LEU A 811 5.31 -11.90 -31.57
CA LEU A 811 5.74 -13.26 -31.92
C LEU A 811 4.84 -14.33 -31.28
N GLU A 812 4.35 -14.13 -30.06
CA GLU A 812 3.37 -15.00 -29.40
C GLU A 812 1.99 -15.00 -30.08
N LYS A 813 1.69 -13.94 -30.85
CA LYS A 813 0.47 -13.84 -31.67
C LYS A 813 0.58 -14.55 -33.01
N PHE A 814 1.79 -14.82 -33.50
CA PHE A 814 2.04 -15.53 -34.76
C PHE A 814 2.27 -17.04 -34.51
N GLY A 815 1.43 -17.88 -35.12
CA GLY A 815 1.55 -19.34 -34.99
C GLY A 815 2.80 -19.91 -35.68
N LYS A 816 3.24 -21.10 -35.25
CA LYS A 816 4.46 -21.80 -35.70
C LYS A 816 4.57 -22.00 -37.23
N GLU A 817 3.44 -22.06 -37.94
CA GLU A 817 3.38 -22.16 -39.41
C GLU A 817 3.54 -20.81 -40.14
N GLU A 818 3.25 -19.67 -39.51
CA GLU A 818 3.48 -18.34 -40.10
C GLU A 818 4.93 -17.87 -39.94
N LEU A 819 5.62 -18.32 -38.89
CA LEU A 819 7.06 -18.13 -38.71
C LEU A 819 7.89 -18.77 -39.83
N GLN A 820 7.38 -19.83 -40.48
CA GLN A 820 8.04 -20.48 -41.63
C GLN A 820 7.97 -19.66 -42.93
N LYS A 821 7.14 -18.60 -42.97
CA LYS A 821 7.00 -17.69 -44.11
C LYS A 821 7.87 -16.43 -43.96
N ILE A 822 8.54 -16.28 -42.82
CA ILE A 822 9.49 -15.20 -42.56
C ILE A 822 10.80 -15.57 -43.28
N ASP A 823 11.31 -14.63 -44.07
CA ASP A 823 12.59 -14.79 -44.78
C ASP A 823 13.72 -15.10 -43.77
N LEU A 824 14.64 -15.98 -44.16
CA LEU A 824 15.78 -16.43 -43.38
C LEU A 824 16.59 -15.26 -42.80
N LEU A 825 16.70 -14.14 -43.51
CA LEU A 825 17.39 -12.93 -43.04
C LEU A 825 16.64 -12.25 -41.88
N GLN A 826 15.32 -12.18 -41.94
CA GLN A 826 14.48 -11.62 -40.88
C GLN A 826 14.49 -12.54 -39.64
N PHE A 827 14.53 -13.85 -39.85
CA PHE A 827 14.64 -14.82 -38.75
C PHE A 827 16.02 -14.77 -38.06
N GLN A 828 17.10 -14.68 -38.84
CA GLN A 828 18.46 -14.51 -38.30
C GLN A 828 18.61 -13.22 -37.48
N TYR A 829 17.98 -12.13 -37.92
CA TYR A 829 17.95 -10.85 -37.22
C TYR A 829 17.25 -10.94 -35.84
N ILE A 830 16.11 -11.63 -35.78
CA ILE A 830 15.39 -11.88 -34.52
C ILE A 830 16.23 -12.73 -33.56
N CYS A 831 16.93 -13.74 -34.08
CA CYS A 831 17.78 -14.62 -33.28
C CYS A 831 19.02 -13.90 -32.71
N GLU A 832 19.65 -13.00 -33.48
CA GLU A 832 20.76 -12.14 -33.02
C GLU A 832 20.33 -11.19 -31.89
N MET A 833 19.12 -10.63 -31.99
CA MET A 833 18.51 -9.76 -30.98
C MET A 833 18.29 -10.49 -29.64
N CYS A 834 17.72 -11.70 -29.68
CA CYS A 834 17.51 -12.52 -28.48
C CYS A 834 18.84 -12.96 -27.83
N LYS A 835 19.86 -13.31 -28.63
CA LYS A 835 21.19 -13.68 -28.09
C LYS A 835 21.86 -12.53 -27.32
N LYS A 836 21.65 -11.28 -27.73
CA LYS A 836 22.25 -10.10 -27.06
C LYS A 836 21.53 -9.69 -25.78
N SER A 837 20.25 -10.02 -25.60
CA SER A 837 19.49 -9.70 -24.39
C SER A 837 19.74 -10.65 -23.21
N LYS A 838 20.53 -11.72 -23.37
CA LYS A 838 20.74 -12.78 -22.37
C LYS A 838 19.41 -13.37 -21.80
N GLN A 839 18.34 -13.35 -22.60
CA GLN A 839 17.08 -14.04 -22.32
C GLN A 839 16.91 -15.23 -23.27
#